data_AF-A0A316TZJ5-F1
#
_entry.id   AF-A0A316TZJ5-F1
#
_cell.length_a   1.000
_cell.length_b   1.000
_cell.length_c   1.000
_cell.angle_alpha   90.00
_cell.angle_beta   90.00
_cell.angle_gamma   90.00
#
_symmetry.space_group_name_H-M   'P 1'
#
loop_
_entity.id
_entity.type
_entity.pdbx_description
1 polymer ?
#
loop_
_entity_poly.entity_id
_entity_poly.type
_entity_poly.pdbx_seq_one_letter_code
_entity_poly.pdbx_strand_id
1 'polypeptide(L)'
;MASRVQAVPSRLVSSGSTAASSSSSSTRSSSRRIAHRPYSSSSAQPLDSPSPSASSSSSPLHRVRLPSSSASPQKQIGQPLPSSHPHLFPSFDKRTPFPSLFPQPRSSHLVSRDYHESLRDGGAAEELSVGITRGEYEERRRALMEGLEEGAVVIVMGGRIKYMSGQIFYRFRQASPFFYLTGFLEADAALVLEKQSSTPRGFKMTLFLPPHDEGHEVWNGPRCGSDGATRIFGADEGIDMDSEGRSLLTYLKKVLPQASKIYHDPALPPTIPRKSSRSTTGGASSSLLNYLAPESSPFDLFSRRSDFDSVLKFLADPKKAVPLTPILDKQRLIKSPSELRLMRRAGQIAALAHNSTMAFSNTALATSEWSLQAHFEYTASLLGATRAAYVPVVATGDRGCTIHYTENDHTLGKSLPGQERRNEEGEMVGHLLTMDAGIEYAGYTSDITRAWPVASSSSASSGDKRINFTTPQLHLYEALLRVLKGCIKLCTADLGYSLGGVHRRSVEMLRVELKDLGWDVRAGELERVIYPHYLGHNLGLDLHDTPSVPRSTPLKKAQTITIEPGLYIPPEHSNLHRLSSFIPKEFRGIGLRLEDDIAVGERETEGAIVLSAEAVREVEDVRAVCEGRIGGGIEVERHLLARGCGLGFDDPRQQSEM
;
A
#
# COMPACT_ATOMS: atom_id res chain seq x y z
N MET A 1 26.83 -21.93 -56.98
CA MET A 1 25.91 -22.78 -57.78
C MET A 1 24.60 -22.85 -56.99
N ALA A 2 23.45 -22.25 -57.36
CA ALA A 2 22.91 -21.69 -58.61
C ALA A 2 22.03 -22.64 -59.46
N SER A 3 20.77 -22.84 -59.01
CA SER A 3 19.55 -23.24 -59.77
C SER A 3 18.41 -23.39 -58.74
N ARG A 4 17.20 -22.79 -58.81
CA ARG A 4 16.51 -21.85 -59.72
C ARG A 4 15.72 -22.41 -60.93
N VAL A 5 14.51 -22.93 -60.64
CA VAL A 5 13.32 -22.96 -61.55
C VAL A 5 12.10 -22.57 -60.68
N GLN A 6 11.39 -21.44 -60.84
CA GLN A 6 10.44 -20.96 -61.88
C GLN A 6 8.98 -21.41 -61.66
N ALA A 7 7.98 -20.58 -62.05
CA ALA A 7 6.57 -20.72 -61.64
C ALA A 7 5.58 -19.92 -62.54
N VAL A 8 4.26 -20.11 -62.33
CA VAL A 8 3.11 -19.25 -62.81
C VAL A 8 2.78 -19.39 -64.33
N PRO A 9 1.53 -19.16 -64.84
CA PRO A 9 0.14 -19.37 -64.36
C PRO A 9 -0.77 -20.18 -65.35
N SER A 10 -2.06 -20.35 -65.01
CA SER A 10 -3.17 -20.22 -65.99
C SER A 10 -4.42 -19.59 -65.35
N ARG A 11 -5.44 -19.20 -66.14
CA ARG A 11 -6.56 -18.31 -65.73
C ARG A 11 -7.96 -18.90 -66.01
N LEU A 12 -8.93 -18.42 -65.22
CA LEU A 12 -10.35 -18.10 -65.54
C LEU A 12 -11.04 -18.69 -66.79
N VAL A 13 -12.29 -19.12 -66.62
CA VAL A 13 -13.47 -18.52 -67.31
C VAL A 13 -14.75 -18.82 -66.49
N SER A 14 -15.86 -18.13 -66.79
CA SER A 14 -17.08 -18.03 -65.96
C SER A 14 -18.38 -18.42 -66.71
N SER A 15 -19.54 -18.13 -66.09
CA SER A 15 -20.94 -18.30 -66.54
C SER A 15 -21.57 -19.70 -66.38
N GLY A 16 -22.87 -19.82 -66.05
CA GLY A 16 -23.82 -18.78 -65.62
C GLY A 16 -25.28 -19.24 -65.41
N SER A 17 -26.03 -18.47 -64.61
CA SER A 17 -27.50 -18.15 -64.64
C SER A 17 -28.48 -19.05 -65.42
N THR A 18 -29.69 -19.37 -64.93
CA THR A 18 -30.82 -18.44 -64.58
C THR A 18 -31.75 -19.06 -63.51
N ALA A 19 -32.47 -18.33 -62.63
CA ALA A 19 -33.51 -17.27 -62.75
C ALA A 19 -34.91 -17.80 -63.17
N ALA A 20 -36.04 -17.14 -62.91
CA ALA A 20 -36.33 -15.91 -62.14
C ALA A 20 -37.25 -16.24 -60.94
N SER A 21 -38.41 -15.65 -60.56
CA SER A 21 -39.27 -14.45 -60.88
C SER A 21 -40.43 -14.47 -59.85
N SER A 22 -41.09 -13.40 -59.39
CA SER A 22 -40.97 -11.92 -59.47
C SER A 22 -41.50 -11.35 -58.12
N SER A 23 -42.18 -10.22 -57.85
CA SER A 23 -42.74 -8.99 -58.49
C SER A 23 -43.21 -8.07 -57.30
N SER A 24 -43.62 -6.79 -57.39
CA SER A 24 -43.88 -5.83 -58.48
C SER A 24 -43.83 -4.36 -57.95
N SER A 25 -43.49 -3.41 -58.85
CA SER A 25 -43.91 -1.98 -59.00
C SER A 25 -44.91 -1.30 -58.02
N SER A 26 -44.93 0.03 -57.79
CA SER A 26 -44.08 1.16 -58.28
C SER A 26 -44.44 2.57 -57.72
N THR A 27 -43.43 3.45 -57.58
CA THR A 27 -43.38 4.93 -57.83
C THR A 27 -44.32 5.99 -57.17
N ARG A 28 -43.64 7.06 -56.69
CA ARG A 28 -43.95 8.53 -56.78
C ARG A 28 -44.92 9.24 -55.79
N SER A 29 -44.31 9.82 -54.76
CA SER A 29 -44.32 11.27 -54.40
C SER A 29 -45.63 12.09 -54.30
N SER A 30 -45.89 12.63 -53.10
CA SER A 30 -46.19 14.07 -52.92
C SER A 30 -45.95 14.52 -51.46
N SER A 31 -45.83 15.82 -51.23
CA SER A 31 -45.22 16.40 -50.02
C SER A 31 -46.20 16.70 -48.87
N ARG A 32 -45.78 16.51 -47.61
CA ARG A 32 -46.22 17.35 -46.48
C ARG A 32 -45.12 17.48 -45.41
N ARG A 33 -45.12 18.62 -44.72
CA ARG A 33 -44.10 19.00 -43.72
C ARG A 33 -44.39 18.32 -42.38
N ILE A 34 -43.37 17.80 -41.72
CA ILE A 34 -43.42 17.49 -40.28
C ILE A 34 -43.07 18.78 -39.53
N ALA A 35 -43.89 19.17 -38.55
CA ALA A 35 -43.67 20.36 -37.75
C ALA A 35 -42.85 20.04 -36.49
N HIS A 36 -42.04 21.00 -36.04
CA HIS A 36 -41.22 20.94 -34.83
C HIS A 36 -41.94 21.58 -33.62
N ARG A 37 -41.31 21.43 -32.43
CA ARG A 37 -41.38 22.34 -31.26
C ARG A 37 -42.68 22.29 -30.40
N PRO A 38 -42.73 22.89 -29.18
CA PRO A 38 -41.65 23.04 -28.16
C PRO A 38 -42.11 23.08 -26.66
N TYR A 39 -41.15 23.29 -25.74
CA TYR A 39 -41.25 24.07 -24.48
C TYR A 39 -42.24 23.61 -23.37
N SER A 40 -42.35 24.29 -22.22
CA SER A 40 -41.37 24.44 -21.11
C SER A 40 -42.00 25.11 -19.87
N SER A 41 -41.29 25.05 -18.73
CA SER A 41 -41.21 26.06 -17.64
C SER A 41 -42.44 26.44 -16.76
N SER A 42 -42.16 26.47 -15.44
CA SER A 42 -42.53 27.48 -14.41
C SER A 42 -43.94 27.61 -13.77
N SER A 43 -43.96 27.34 -12.44
CA SER A 43 -44.38 28.23 -11.32
C SER A 43 -45.86 28.41 -10.85
N ALA A 44 -45.97 28.79 -9.56
CA ALA A 44 -47.12 29.27 -8.74
C ALA A 44 -48.20 28.24 -8.29
N GLN A 45 -48.43 27.93 -7.00
CA GLN A 45 -49.01 28.71 -5.87
C GLN A 45 -50.46 29.21 -6.08
N PRO A 46 -51.33 29.32 -5.03
CA PRO A 46 -51.34 28.74 -3.67
C PRO A 46 -52.71 28.10 -3.29
N LEU A 47 -52.97 27.75 -2.01
CA LEU A 47 -54.19 28.15 -1.23
C LEU A 47 -54.24 27.55 0.20
N ASP A 48 -55.16 28.07 1.03
CA ASP A 48 -55.19 27.98 2.50
C ASP A 48 -56.09 26.89 3.14
N SER A 49 -55.96 26.77 4.47
CA SER A 49 -56.63 25.86 5.42
C SER A 49 -58.18 25.97 5.51
N PRO A 50 -58.86 25.02 6.21
CA PRO A 50 -59.10 25.23 7.66
C PRO A 50 -59.07 23.98 8.57
N SER A 51 -58.94 24.23 9.88
CA SER A 51 -59.10 23.27 11.01
C SER A 51 -60.58 23.20 11.48
N PRO A 52 -61.04 22.32 12.43
CA PRO A 52 -60.58 22.32 13.85
C PRO A 52 -60.63 20.99 14.65
N SER A 53 -60.03 21.04 15.87
CA SER A 53 -60.25 20.21 17.09
C SER A 53 -59.98 18.67 17.04
N ALA A 54 -59.66 17.97 18.15
CA ALA A 54 -59.60 18.35 19.58
C ALA A 54 -58.46 17.64 20.39
N SER A 55 -57.93 18.35 21.39
CA SER A 55 -57.36 17.91 22.70
C SER A 55 -56.65 16.54 22.88
N SER A 56 -55.43 16.57 23.45
CA SER A 56 -55.20 16.13 24.85
C SER A 56 -53.80 16.48 25.42
N SER A 57 -53.76 16.74 26.73
CA SER A 57 -52.63 16.76 27.69
C SER A 57 -51.19 17.08 27.22
N SER A 58 -50.63 18.16 27.77
CA SER A 58 -49.18 18.44 27.79
C SER A 58 -48.58 18.30 29.19
N SER A 59 -47.28 18.02 29.28
CA SER A 59 -46.44 18.16 30.49
C SER A 59 -45.04 18.65 30.09
N PRO A 60 -44.43 19.61 30.80
CA PRO A 60 -43.24 20.30 30.31
C PRO A 60 -41.94 19.55 30.63
N LEU A 61 -41.16 19.22 29.60
CA LEU A 61 -39.75 18.84 29.78
C LEU A 61 -38.89 20.08 30.02
N HIS A 62 -37.91 19.97 30.92
CA HIS A 62 -36.98 21.05 31.28
C HIS A 62 -36.22 21.57 30.06
N ARG A 63 -36.31 22.89 29.79
CA ARG A 63 -35.44 23.56 28.82
C ARG A 63 -34.02 23.64 29.39
N VAL A 64 -33.19 22.66 29.06
CA VAL A 64 -31.73 22.73 29.29
C VAL A 64 -31.18 23.93 28.55
N ARG A 65 -30.61 24.88 29.30
CA ARG A 65 -30.08 26.14 28.76
C ARG A 65 -28.64 25.91 28.29
N LEU A 66 -28.48 25.50 27.03
CA LEU A 66 -27.16 25.38 26.40
C LEU A 66 -26.40 26.72 26.50
N PRO A 67 -25.10 26.72 26.85
CA PRO A 67 -24.31 27.94 26.90
C PRO A 67 -24.06 28.46 25.48
N SER A 68 -24.32 29.75 25.26
CA SER A 68 -24.09 30.42 23.99
C SER A 68 -22.60 30.76 23.82
N SER A 69 -21.81 29.82 23.29
CA SER A 69 -20.45 30.10 22.85
C SER A 69 -20.49 30.89 21.55
N SER A 70 -20.13 32.17 21.60
CA SER A 70 -19.94 33.04 20.42
C SER A 70 -18.60 32.74 19.71
N ALA A 71 -18.32 31.46 19.47
CA ALA A 71 -17.22 31.04 18.61
C ALA A 71 -17.68 31.17 17.15
N SER A 72 -16.86 31.79 16.30
CA SER A 72 -16.98 31.60 14.86
C SER A 72 -16.85 30.09 14.55
N PRO A 73 -17.60 29.55 13.57
CA PRO A 73 -17.44 28.15 13.19
C PRO A 73 -15.98 27.89 12.82
N GLN A 74 -15.32 26.95 13.52
CA GLN A 74 -14.00 26.51 13.09
C GLN A 74 -14.16 25.92 11.69
N LYS A 75 -13.45 26.49 10.71
CA LYS A 75 -13.42 25.94 9.36
C LYS A 75 -12.98 24.48 9.44
N GLN A 76 -13.74 23.62 8.76
CA GLN A 76 -13.37 22.22 8.61
C GLN A 76 -12.07 22.16 7.79
N ILE A 77 -11.20 21.20 8.12
CA ILE A 77 -9.88 21.01 7.52
C ILE A 77 -9.93 19.75 6.65
N GLY A 78 -9.15 19.69 5.56
CA GLY A 78 -9.19 18.61 4.56
C GLY A 78 -8.58 17.28 5.00
N GLN A 79 -8.10 17.17 6.24
CA GLN A 79 -7.60 15.94 6.82
C GLN A 79 -8.20 15.65 8.20
N PRO A 80 -8.28 14.36 8.61
CA PRO A 80 -8.70 14.00 9.96
C PRO A 80 -7.71 14.51 11.00
N LEU A 81 -8.25 15.02 12.11
CA LEU A 81 -7.53 15.47 13.30
C LEU A 81 -8.25 14.97 14.55
N PRO A 82 -7.60 14.89 15.72
CA PRO A 82 -8.20 14.39 16.96
C PRO A 82 -9.51 15.08 17.34
N SER A 83 -9.61 16.40 17.09
CA SER A 83 -10.79 17.22 17.37
C SER A 83 -11.95 17.01 16.40
N SER A 84 -11.70 16.52 15.19
CA SER A 84 -12.72 16.35 14.13
C SER A 84 -13.11 14.88 13.89
N HIS A 85 -12.19 13.95 14.14
CA HIS A 85 -12.36 12.51 13.89
C HIS A 85 -11.89 11.65 15.08
N PRO A 86 -12.36 11.87 16.33
CA PRO A 86 -11.83 11.19 17.53
C PRO A 86 -11.91 9.65 17.50
N HIS A 87 -12.74 9.08 16.62
CA HIS A 87 -12.78 7.63 16.37
C HIS A 87 -11.54 7.07 15.65
N LEU A 88 -10.73 7.91 15.00
CA LEU A 88 -9.43 7.55 14.41
C LEU A 88 -8.26 7.79 15.37
N PHE A 89 -8.47 8.57 16.44
CA PHE A 89 -7.46 8.98 17.42
C PHE A 89 -7.88 8.50 18.83
N PRO A 90 -7.98 7.18 19.09
CA PRO A 90 -8.54 6.66 20.33
C PRO A 90 -7.68 7.02 21.55
N SER A 91 -8.29 7.69 22.54
CA SER A 91 -7.63 7.99 23.80
C SER A 91 -7.53 6.74 24.69
N PHE A 92 -6.33 6.23 24.91
CA PHE A 92 -6.07 5.06 25.75
C PHE A 92 -6.21 5.40 27.25
N ASP A 93 -6.94 4.57 28.02
CA ASP A 93 -7.05 4.73 29.47
C ASP A 93 -5.68 4.50 30.15
N LYS A 94 -5.42 5.22 31.24
CA LYS A 94 -4.26 5.01 32.11
C LYS A 94 -4.29 3.64 32.80
N ARG A 95 -5.49 3.05 32.95
CA ARG A 95 -5.75 1.83 33.73
C ARG A 95 -5.47 0.54 32.98
N THR A 96 -5.60 0.52 31.65
CA THR A 96 -5.16 -0.61 30.85
C THR A 96 -3.64 -0.61 30.76
N PRO A 97 -2.96 -1.74 31.05
CA PRO A 97 -1.55 -1.89 30.70
C PRO A 97 -1.45 -1.82 29.18
N PHE A 98 -0.64 -0.90 28.65
CA PHE A 98 -0.36 -0.92 27.21
C PHE A 98 0.46 -2.20 26.94
N PRO A 99 0.01 -3.10 26.06
CA PRO A 99 0.77 -4.30 25.73
C PRO A 99 2.05 -3.87 25.02
N SER A 100 3.19 -4.24 25.59
CA SER A 100 4.49 -3.94 25.00
C SER A 100 4.61 -4.62 23.64
N LEU A 101 5.23 -3.93 22.67
CA LEU A 101 5.61 -4.51 21.38
C LEU A 101 6.61 -5.68 21.54
N PHE A 102 7.21 -5.80 22.71
CA PHE A 102 8.27 -6.73 23.06
C PHE A 102 7.78 -7.72 24.13
N PRO A 103 8.02 -9.04 24.00
CA PRO A 103 7.68 -10.01 25.04
C PRO A 103 8.37 -9.67 26.36
N GLN A 104 7.60 -9.34 27.39
CA GLN A 104 8.15 -9.00 28.71
C GLN A 104 8.57 -10.28 29.46
N PRO A 105 9.79 -10.36 30.02
CA PRO A 105 10.19 -11.48 30.87
C PRO A 105 9.26 -11.66 32.06
N ARG A 106 8.88 -12.91 32.39
CA ARG A 106 7.95 -13.22 33.50
C ARG A 106 8.43 -12.76 34.90
N SER A 107 9.67 -12.30 35.03
CA SER A 107 10.28 -11.78 36.26
C SER A 107 10.33 -10.25 36.36
N SER A 108 10.04 -9.49 35.29
CA SER A 108 10.10 -8.03 35.32
C SER A 108 8.81 -7.40 35.85
N HIS A 109 8.74 -7.21 37.17
CA HIS A 109 7.74 -6.32 37.80
C HIS A 109 7.87 -4.84 37.36
N LEU A 110 8.95 -4.49 36.67
CA LEU A 110 9.07 -3.27 35.90
C LEU A 110 8.20 -3.37 34.65
N VAL A 111 6.95 -2.90 34.75
CA VAL A 111 6.19 -2.47 33.56
C VAL A 111 7.07 -1.49 32.80
N SER A 112 7.37 -1.77 31.53
CA SER A 112 8.35 -0.99 30.79
C SER A 112 7.91 0.47 30.68
N ARG A 113 8.83 1.40 30.98
CA ARG A 113 8.57 2.86 30.93
C ARG A 113 8.71 3.39 29.51
N ASP A 114 8.22 2.62 28.54
CA ASP A 114 8.45 2.82 27.11
C ASP A 114 7.50 3.88 26.57
N TYR A 115 7.87 5.17 26.69
CA TYR A 115 7.38 6.29 25.88
C TYR A 115 5.88 6.68 25.99
N HIS A 116 5.00 5.79 26.45
CA HIS A 116 3.54 5.93 26.49
C HIS A 116 3.04 7.00 27.48
N GLU A 117 3.90 7.55 28.35
CA GLU A 117 3.57 8.76 29.12
C GLU A 117 3.29 9.96 28.19
N SER A 118 3.84 9.99 26.97
CA SER A 118 3.59 11.06 25.97
C SER A 118 2.22 10.99 25.28
N LEU A 119 1.57 9.82 25.23
CA LEU A 119 0.23 9.62 24.66
C LEU A 119 -0.87 9.53 25.72
N ARG A 120 -0.49 9.26 26.97
CA ARG A 120 -1.36 9.46 28.15
C ARG A 120 -1.62 10.96 28.37
N ASP A 121 -2.58 11.26 29.23
CA ASP A 121 -2.95 12.65 29.62
C ASP A 121 -3.18 13.63 28.46
N GLY A 122 -3.79 13.14 27.38
CA GLY A 122 -4.25 13.98 26.26
C GLY A 122 -3.27 14.11 25.11
N GLY A 123 -2.14 13.39 25.09
CA GLY A 123 -1.20 13.38 23.96
C GLY A 123 -1.83 13.04 22.61
N ALA A 124 -2.92 12.26 22.60
CA ALA A 124 -3.75 12.02 21.41
C ALA A 124 -4.30 13.31 20.76
N ALA A 125 -4.45 14.42 21.51
CA ALA A 125 -4.87 15.72 20.96
C ALA A 125 -3.74 16.49 20.24
N GLU A 126 -2.48 16.08 20.45
CA GLU A 126 -1.29 16.60 19.75
C GLU A 126 -0.90 15.72 18.54
N GLU A 127 -1.69 14.72 18.18
CA GLU A 127 -1.49 13.93 16.95
C GLU A 127 -1.87 14.72 15.68
N LEU A 128 -0.94 14.78 14.72
CA LEU A 128 -1.18 15.37 13.39
C LEU A 128 -1.66 14.32 12.38
N SER A 129 -1.29 13.07 12.62
CA SER A 129 -1.79 11.87 11.95
C SER A 129 -1.88 10.74 12.97
N VAL A 130 -2.74 9.76 12.74
CA VAL A 130 -3.00 8.63 13.67
C VAL A 130 -1.70 8.01 14.18
N GLY A 131 -1.48 8.08 15.50
CA GLY A 131 -0.34 7.54 16.23
C GLY A 131 0.95 8.37 16.22
N ILE A 132 1.04 9.49 15.48
CA ILE A 132 2.24 10.34 15.38
C ILE A 132 1.95 11.78 15.83
N THR A 133 2.68 12.23 16.84
CA THR A 133 2.51 13.58 17.43
C THR A 133 3.18 14.68 16.62
N ARG A 134 2.70 15.92 16.80
CA ARG A 134 3.37 17.16 16.36
C ARG A 134 4.82 17.21 16.80
N GLY A 135 5.12 16.75 18.02
CA GLY A 135 6.46 16.68 18.58
C GLY A 135 7.38 15.73 17.80
N GLU A 136 6.89 14.55 17.44
CA GLU A 136 7.67 13.56 16.67
C GLU A 136 7.94 14.05 15.24
N TYR A 137 6.95 14.68 14.57
CA TYR A 137 7.17 15.31 13.27
C TYR A 137 8.20 16.45 13.32
N GLU A 138 8.21 17.21 14.40
CA GLU A 138 9.17 18.28 14.65
C GLU A 138 10.58 17.75 14.96
N GLU A 139 10.69 16.64 15.70
CA GLU A 139 11.96 15.94 15.92
C GLU A 139 12.57 15.40 14.63
N ARG A 140 11.76 14.79 13.73
CA ARG A 140 12.22 14.32 12.41
C ARG A 140 12.83 15.46 11.57
N ARG A 141 12.17 16.63 11.55
CA ARG A 141 12.70 17.84 10.88
C ARG A 141 13.98 18.34 11.53
N ARG A 142 14.06 18.39 12.86
CA ARG A 142 15.28 18.80 13.57
C ARG A 142 16.44 17.87 13.28
N ALA A 143 16.25 16.56 13.41
CA ALA A 143 17.29 15.55 13.12
C ALA A 143 17.75 15.57 11.65
N LEU A 144 16.89 16.03 10.72
CA LEU A 144 17.31 16.29 9.33
C LEU A 144 18.20 17.52 9.27
N MET A 145 17.72 18.66 9.77
CA MET A 145 18.39 19.96 9.65
C MET A 145 19.68 20.05 10.49
N GLU A 146 19.81 19.31 11.58
CA GLU A 146 21.05 19.21 12.38
C GLU A 146 22.21 18.59 11.58
N GLY A 147 21.93 17.72 10.61
CA GLY A 147 22.92 17.10 9.74
C GLY A 147 23.37 17.94 8.53
N LEU A 148 22.85 19.16 8.35
CA LEU A 148 23.10 20.02 7.18
C LEU A 148 23.89 21.29 7.55
N GLU A 149 24.64 21.83 6.60
CA GLU A 149 25.42 23.06 6.80
C GLU A 149 24.55 24.34 6.85
N GLU A 150 25.06 25.38 7.50
CA GLU A 150 24.34 26.67 7.62
C GLU A 150 23.96 27.24 6.23
N GLY A 151 22.74 27.76 6.12
CA GLY A 151 22.18 28.22 4.85
C GLY A 151 21.79 27.10 3.86
N ALA A 152 21.83 25.82 4.25
CA ALA A 152 21.26 24.74 3.46
C ALA A 152 19.74 24.88 3.35
N VAL A 153 19.18 24.53 2.19
CA VAL A 153 17.75 24.62 1.92
C VAL A 153 17.24 23.25 1.48
N VAL A 154 16.24 22.73 2.18
CA VAL A 154 15.54 21.48 1.81
C VAL A 154 14.24 21.84 1.10
N ILE A 155 13.95 21.17 -0.02
CA ILE A 155 12.67 21.29 -0.74
C ILE A 155 12.06 19.89 -0.86
N VAL A 156 10.83 19.73 -0.37
CA VAL A 156 10.08 18.48 -0.45
C VAL A 156 8.70 18.75 -1.03
N MET A 157 8.36 18.08 -2.12
CA MET A 157 7.08 18.26 -2.80
C MET A 157 6.05 17.24 -2.31
N GLY A 158 4.82 17.70 -2.09
CA GLY A 158 3.67 16.85 -1.83
C GLY A 158 3.27 16.03 -3.06
N GLY A 159 2.51 14.97 -2.79
CA GLY A 159 1.87 14.15 -3.80
C GLY A 159 0.79 14.90 -4.56
N ARG A 160 0.46 14.39 -5.75
CA ARG A 160 -0.62 14.91 -6.60
C ARG A 160 -1.77 13.94 -6.71
N ILE A 161 -2.96 14.48 -7.01
CA ILE A 161 -4.10 13.68 -7.45
C ILE A 161 -3.69 12.91 -8.73
N LYS A 162 -3.95 11.60 -8.75
CA LYS A 162 -3.73 10.73 -9.92
C LYS A 162 -5.08 10.38 -10.53
N TYR A 163 -5.19 10.44 -11.85
CA TYR A 163 -6.44 10.23 -12.57
C TYR A 163 -6.53 8.81 -13.14
N MET A 164 -7.69 8.17 -12.95
CA MET A 164 -8.01 6.84 -13.47
C MET A 164 -8.60 6.92 -14.88
N SER A 165 -9.54 7.85 -15.10
CA SER A 165 -10.14 8.09 -16.42
C SER A 165 -10.77 9.48 -16.47
N GLY A 166 -10.37 10.29 -17.45
CA GLY A 166 -10.83 11.69 -17.56
C GLY A 166 -10.56 12.48 -16.28
N GLN A 167 -11.62 12.99 -15.66
CA GLN A 167 -11.57 13.72 -14.38
C GLN A 167 -11.80 12.83 -13.14
N ILE A 168 -12.01 11.51 -13.31
CA ILE A 168 -12.18 10.58 -12.19
C ILE A 168 -10.82 10.22 -11.62
N PHE A 169 -10.62 10.46 -10.33
CA PHE A 169 -9.35 10.27 -9.64
C PHE A 169 -9.29 8.98 -8.81
N TYR A 170 -8.07 8.46 -8.64
CA TYR A 170 -7.75 7.47 -7.61
C TYR A 170 -7.75 8.14 -6.23
N ARG A 171 -8.18 7.42 -5.18
CA ARG A 171 -8.05 7.86 -3.78
C ARG A 171 -6.61 8.29 -3.50
N PHE A 172 -6.42 9.52 -3.03
CA PHE A 172 -5.12 10.15 -2.84
C PHE A 172 -4.16 9.34 -1.95
N ARG A 173 -2.86 9.52 -2.21
CA ARG A 173 -1.76 9.07 -1.35
C ARG A 173 -0.65 10.11 -1.37
N GLN A 174 -0.29 10.61 -0.19
CA GLN A 174 0.78 11.56 0.02
C GLN A 174 2.14 10.98 -0.40
N ALA A 175 3.05 11.84 -0.86
CA ALA A 175 4.45 11.47 -1.10
C ALA A 175 5.15 11.16 0.23
N SER A 176 5.71 9.96 0.37
CA SER A 176 6.22 9.44 1.65
C SER A 176 7.29 10.33 2.33
N PRO A 177 8.27 10.94 1.62
CA PRO A 177 9.19 11.91 2.22
C PRO A 177 8.51 13.17 2.78
N PHE A 178 7.48 13.67 2.09
CA PHE A 178 6.71 14.84 2.52
C PHE A 178 5.82 14.49 3.72
N PHE A 179 5.14 13.34 3.69
CA PHE A 179 4.34 12.84 4.81
C PHE A 179 5.22 12.64 6.06
N TYR A 180 6.39 12.01 5.92
CA TYR A 180 7.33 11.73 7.02
C TYR A 180 7.75 12.99 7.80
N LEU A 181 7.83 14.16 7.14
CA LEU A 181 8.27 15.42 7.76
C LEU A 181 7.12 16.34 8.20
N THR A 182 5.86 16.03 7.85
CA THR A 182 4.73 16.96 8.05
C THR A 182 3.48 16.35 8.68
N GLY A 183 3.14 15.10 8.40
CA GLY A 183 1.81 14.53 8.69
C GLY A 183 0.66 15.13 7.85
N PHE A 184 0.98 15.95 6.84
CA PHE A 184 -0.02 16.63 6.01
C PHE A 184 -0.55 15.70 4.90
N LEU A 185 -1.87 15.66 4.71
CA LEU A 185 -2.55 14.64 3.88
C LEU A 185 -3.33 15.20 2.68
N GLU A 186 -3.33 16.52 2.45
CA GLU A 186 -3.93 17.10 1.24
C GLU A 186 -2.92 17.09 0.07
N ALA A 187 -3.43 17.16 -1.16
CA ALA A 187 -2.63 17.17 -2.39
C ALA A 187 -2.05 18.55 -2.69
N ASP A 188 -1.07 18.60 -3.60
CA ASP A 188 -0.54 19.84 -4.20
C ASP A 188 -0.05 20.86 -3.16
N ALA A 189 0.78 20.36 -2.23
CA ALA A 189 1.50 21.12 -1.22
C ALA A 189 3.02 21.04 -1.41
N ALA A 190 3.79 21.90 -0.74
CA ALA A 190 5.26 21.82 -0.67
C ALA A 190 5.81 22.29 0.69
N LEU A 191 6.96 21.73 1.07
CA LEU A 191 7.71 22.05 2.28
C LEU A 191 9.05 22.65 1.88
N VAL A 192 9.40 23.81 2.46
CA VAL A 192 10.74 24.37 2.39
C VAL A 192 11.27 24.52 3.81
N LEU A 193 12.45 23.94 4.07
CA LEU A 193 13.20 24.13 5.32
C LEU A 193 14.49 24.90 5.02
N GLU A 194 14.79 25.93 5.78
CA GLU A 194 16.02 26.73 5.63
C GLU A 194 16.85 26.61 6.91
N LYS A 195 18.10 26.13 6.81
CA LYS A 195 19.01 26.02 7.95
C LYS A 195 19.42 27.41 8.41
N GLN A 196 19.02 27.76 9.64
CA GLN A 196 19.20 29.07 10.25
C GLN A 196 19.48 28.87 11.74
N SER A 197 20.73 28.59 12.11
CA SER A 197 21.14 28.23 13.47
C SER A 197 21.00 29.39 14.48
N SER A 198 20.70 30.61 14.01
CA SER A 198 20.31 31.77 14.81
C SER A 198 18.86 31.73 15.29
N THR A 199 18.01 30.87 14.71
CA THR A 199 16.61 30.68 15.15
C THR A 199 16.54 29.70 16.32
N PRO A 200 15.59 29.85 17.28
CA PRO A 200 15.47 28.93 18.41
C PRO A 200 15.23 27.46 18.04
N ARG A 201 14.77 27.17 16.82
CA ARG A 201 14.52 25.83 16.30
C ARG A 201 15.67 25.29 15.43
N GLY A 202 16.69 26.12 15.14
CA GLY A 202 17.82 25.82 14.26
C GLY A 202 17.51 25.84 12.75
N PHE A 203 16.25 26.00 12.37
CA PHE A 203 15.79 26.09 10.98
C PHE A 203 14.48 26.88 10.89
N LYS A 204 14.24 27.53 9.75
CA LYS A 204 12.92 28.04 9.36
C LYS A 204 12.14 26.95 8.61
N MET A 205 10.82 26.92 8.78
CA MET A 205 9.87 26.02 8.11
C MET A 205 8.77 26.85 7.45
N THR A 206 8.73 26.83 6.12
CA THR A 206 7.64 27.41 5.31
C THR A 206 6.86 26.29 4.63
N LEU A 207 5.54 26.28 4.80
CA LEU A 207 4.62 25.35 4.14
C LEU A 207 3.79 26.06 3.07
N PHE A 208 3.77 25.49 1.88
CA PHE A 208 3.00 25.95 0.72
C PHE A 208 1.78 25.04 0.57
N LEU A 209 0.58 25.54 0.85
CA LEU A 209 -0.65 24.74 0.86
C LEU A 209 -1.68 25.31 -0.12
N PRO A 210 -2.59 24.51 -0.71
CA PRO A 210 -3.68 25.05 -1.51
C PRO A 210 -4.54 26.06 -0.71
N PRO A 211 -4.86 27.24 -1.25
CA PRO A 211 -5.69 28.23 -0.57
C PRO A 211 -7.10 27.72 -0.30
N HIS A 212 -7.76 28.30 0.69
CA HIS A 212 -9.21 28.14 0.84
C HIS A 212 -9.94 28.62 -0.42
N ASP A 213 -10.88 27.79 -0.90
CA ASP A 213 -11.67 28.05 -2.11
C ASP A 213 -13.03 27.41 -1.92
N GLU A 214 -14.04 28.20 -1.54
CA GLU A 214 -15.40 27.73 -1.26
C GLU A 214 -16.01 26.97 -2.46
N GLY A 215 -15.65 27.38 -3.69
CA GLY A 215 -16.08 26.71 -4.91
C GLY A 215 -15.48 25.31 -5.02
N HIS A 216 -14.17 25.17 -4.83
CA HIS A 216 -13.49 23.88 -4.83
C HIS A 216 -13.92 22.99 -3.65
N GLU A 217 -14.08 23.56 -2.46
CA GLU A 217 -14.37 22.84 -1.22
C GLU A 217 -15.75 22.18 -1.22
N VAL A 218 -16.75 22.81 -1.86
CA VAL A 218 -18.09 22.23 -2.07
C VAL A 218 -18.06 20.94 -2.91
N TRP A 219 -17.11 20.81 -3.85
CA TRP A 219 -17.01 19.62 -4.72
C TRP A 219 -16.04 18.55 -4.22
N ASN A 220 -14.94 18.95 -3.58
CA ASN A 220 -13.80 18.06 -3.29
C ASN A 220 -13.53 17.87 -1.79
N GLY A 221 -14.30 18.54 -0.92
CA GLY A 221 -14.05 18.60 0.52
C GLY A 221 -13.16 19.79 0.94
N PRO A 222 -13.14 20.10 2.25
CA PRO A 222 -12.41 21.24 2.80
C PRO A 222 -10.91 21.20 2.53
N ARG A 223 -10.25 22.35 2.69
CA ARG A 223 -8.78 22.49 2.67
C ARG A 223 -8.27 23.03 4.00
N CYS A 224 -6.98 22.86 4.26
CA CYS A 224 -6.33 23.34 5.47
C CYS A 224 -6.06 24.86 5.45
N GLY A 225 -5.77 25.43 4.29
CA GLY A 225 -5.36 26.83 4.12
C GLY A 225 -4.01 27.17 4.76
N SER A 226 -3.42 28.29 4.35
CA SER A 226 -2.15 28.78 4.90
C SER A 226 -2.20 29.12 6.40
N ASP A 227 -3.36 29.45 6.98
CA ASP A 227 -3.48 29.65 8.43
C ASP A 227 -3.33 28.33 9.20
N GLY A 228 -3.84 27.22 8.64
CA GLY A 228 -3.70 25.89 9.23
C GLY A 228 -2.24 25.41 9.24
N ALA A 229 -1.42 25.84 8.27
CA ALA A 229 0.01 25.51 8.21
C ALA A 229 0.77 25.91 9.49
N THR A 230 0.50 27.10 10.02
CA THR A 230 1.13 27.59 11.26
C THR A 230 0.37 27.07 12.48
N ARG A 231 -0.96 27.19 12.50
CA ARG A 231 -1.86 26.85 13.62
C ARG A 231 -1.88 25.36 13.97
N ILE A 232 -1.68 24.47 13.00
CA ILE A 232 -1.80 23.02 13.16
C ILE A 232 -0.41 22.37 13.05
N PHE A 233 0.28 22.58 11.93
CA PHE A 233 1.51 21.87 11.59
C PHE A 233 2.81 22.48 12.15
N GLY A 234 2.73 23.68 12.74
CA GLY A 234 3.86 24.33 13.40
C GLY A 234 4.90 24.94 12.45
N ALA A 235 4.50 25.26 11.21
CA ALA A 235 5.32 26.10 10.33
C ALA A 235 5.44 27.53 10.91
N ASP A 236 6.53 28.24 10.59
CA ASP A 236 6.67 29.66 10.94
C ASP A 236 5.86 30.53 9.97
N GLU A 237 5.69 30.03 8.74
CA GLU A 237 5.06 30.73 7.64
C GLU A 237 4.24 29.73 6.80
N GLY A 238 2.94 30.00 6.68
CA GLY A 238 2.08 29.38 5.69
C GLY A 238 1.95 30.30 4.47
N ILE A 239 2.08 29.74 3.28
CA ILE A 239 1.91 30.47 2.02
C ILE A 239 0.87 29.75 1.18
N ASP A 240 -0.12 30.48 0.67
CA ASP A 240 -1.08 29.95 -0.29
C ASP A 240 -0.37 29.62 -1.61
N MET A 241 -0.52 28.38 -2.07
CA MET A 241 0.00 27.92 -3.35
C MET A 241 -1.12 27.88 -4.39
N ASP A 242 -1.03 28.79 -5.35
CA ASP A 242 -1.89 28.76 -6.54
C ASP A 242 -1.65 27.47 -7.33
N SER A 243 -2.66 27.01 -8.08
CA SER A 243 -2.59 25.79 -8.91
C SER A 243 -1.48 25.80 -9.98
N GLU A 244 -0.92 26.99 -10.23
CA GLU A 244 0.19 27.26 -11.15
C GLU A 244 1.57 27.36 -10.44
N GLY A 245 1.62 27.25 -9.10
CA GLY A 245 2.84 27.20 -8.30
C GLY A 245 3.65 28.51 -8.29
N ARG A 246 3.06 29.65 -8.63
CA ARG A 246 3.78 30.94 -8.75
C ARG A 246 4.28 31.47 -7.41
N SER A 247 3.55 31.28 -6.32
CA SER A 247 4.02 31.71 -4.99
C SER A 247 5.29 30.94 -4.56
N LEU A 248 5.31 29.61 -4.75
CA LEU A 248 6.49 28.77 -4.55
C LEU A 248 7.64 29.17 -5.47
N LEU A 249 7.39 29.36 -6.77
CA LEU A 249 8.42 29.78 -7.73
C LEU A 249 9.08 31.11 -7.32
N THR A 250 8.27 32.08 -6.89
CA THR A 250 8.72 33.40 -6.42
C THR A 250 9.57 33.27 -5.16
N TYR A 251 9.18 32.40 -4.22
CA TYR A 251 9.93 32.13 -3.00
C TYR A 251 11.28 31.45 -3.29
N LEU A 252 11.29 30.42 -4.13
CA LEU A 252 12.51 29.71 -4.52
C LEU A 252 13.49 30.63 -5.27
N LYS A 253 13.01 31.53 -6.13
CA LYS A 253 13.83 32.56 -6.79
C LYS A 253 14.52 33.51 -5.80
N LYS A 254 13.91 33.79 -4.65
CA LYS A 254 14.50 34.60 -3.57
C LYS A 254 15.53 33.82 -2.73
N VAL A 255 15.25 32.55 -2.43
CA VAL A 255 16.02 31.74 -1.46
C VAL A 255 17.18 30.98 -2.10
N LEU A 256 17.00 30.32 -3.25
CA LEU A 256 18.04 29.47 -3.86
C LEU A 256 19.34 30.17 -4.29
N PRO A 257 19.37 31.47 -4.64
CA PRO A 257 20.63 32.20 -4.84
C PRO A 257 21.50 32.21 -3.57
N GLN A 258 20.87 32.35 -2.39
CA GLN A 258 21.51 32.49 -1.08
C GLN A 258 21.87 31.14 -0.45
N ALA A 259 21.16 30.07 -0.82
CA ALA A 259 21.38 28.71 -0.30
C ALA A 259 22.83 28.22 -0.48
N SER A 260 23.43 27.66 0.56
CA SER A 260 24.77 27.02 0.48
C SER A 260 24.68 25.68 -0.28
N LYS A 261 23.69 24.86 0.09
CA LYS A 261 23.25 23.63 -0.59
C LYS A 261 21.74 23.61 -0.77
N ILE A 262 21.29 22.84 -1.75
CA ILE A 262 19.88 22.67 -2.10
C ILE A 262 19.57 21.17 -2.09
N TYR A 263 18.96 20.71 -1.00
CA TYR A 263 18.58 19.31 -0.80
C TYR A 263 17.18 19.08 -1.36
N HIS A 264 17.10 18.42 -2.51
CA HIS A 264 15.84 18.07 -3.15
C HIS A 264 16.00 16.78 -3.95
N ASP A 265 14.91 16.02 -4.08
CA ASP A 265 14.89 14.88 -4.98
C ASP A 265 14.22 15.28 -6.31
N PRO A 266 14.89 15.06 -7.46
CA PRO A 266 14.22 15.13 -8.75
C PRO A 266 13.18 14.01 -8.82
N ALA A 267 12.24 14.16 -9.75
CA ALA A 267 11.19 13.18 -9.97
C ALA A 267 11.73 11.76 -10.17
N LEU A 268 11.05 10.79 -9.55
CA LEU A 268 10.89 9.51 -10.21
C LEU A 268 10.21 9.81 -11.57
N PRO A 269 10.83 9.44 -12.71
CA PRO A 269 10.16 9.57 -14.00
C PRO A 269 8.88 8.74 -13.99
N PRO A 270 7.81 9.15 -14.69
CA PRO A 270 6.61 8.34 -14.79
C PRO A 270 6.96 6.96 -15.35
N THR A 271 6.55 5.89 -14.67
CA THR A 271 6.90 4.49 -14.98
C THR A 271 6.40 4.01 -16.35
N ILE A 272 5.64 4.84 -17.05
CA ILE A 272 5.26 4.67 -18.45
C ILE A 272 5.97 5.78 -19.26
N PRO A 273 6.85 5.44 -20.21
CA PRO A 273 7.41 6.43 -21.13
C PRO A 273 6.28 6.98 -22.02
N ARG A 274 5.79 8.18 -21.70
CA ARG A 274 4.89 8.93 -22.59
C ARG A 274 5.55 9.03 -23.97
N LYS A 275 4.92 8.47 -25.00
CA LYS A 275 5.31 8.69 -26.40
C LYS A 275 5.14 10.17 -26.73
N SER A 276 6.21 10.95 -26.58
CA SER A 276 6.16 12.39 -26.81
C SER A 276 5.85 12.65 -28.29
N SER A 277 4.84 13.49 -28.56
CA SER A 277 4.89 14.31 -29.76
C SER A 277 6.11 15.24 -29.66
N ARG A 278 6.73 15.53 -30.80
CA ARG A 278 8.09 16.08 -30.90
C ARG A 278 8.37 17.27 -29.96
N SER A 279 9.30 17.09 -29.03
CA SER A 279 10.15 18.16 -28.51
C SER A 279 11.61 17.68 -28.56
N THR A 280 12.47 18.41 -29.26
CA THR A 280 13.87 18.01 -29.52
C THR A 280 14.87 18.91 -28.80
N THR A 281 14.87 18.83 -27.47
CA THR A 281 16.01 19.18 -26.59
C THR A 281 15.92 18.32 -25.33
N GLY A 282 17.08 18.01 -24.73
CA GLY A 282 17.20 16.92 -23.74
C GLY A 282 16.85 17.31 -22.29
N GLY A 283 16.65 16.28 -21.46
CA GLY A 283 16.50 16.40 -20.00
C GLY A 283 15.08 16.12 -19.49
N ALA A 284 14.81 14.86 -19.13
CA ALA A 284 13.55 14.51 -18.45
C ALA A 284 13.67 14.80 -16.94
N SER A 285 12.81 15.71 -16.43
CA SER A 285 12.63 15.97 -15.00
C SER A 285 11.16 16.38 -14.78
N SER A 286 10.44 15.72 -13.86
CA SER A 286 8.98 15.55 -13.98
C SER A 286 8.17 15.51 -12.67
N SER A 287 8.57 16.30 -11.66
CA SER A 287 7.82 16.48 -10.40
C SER A 287 7.86 17.95 -9.98
N LEU A 288 8.98 18.42 -9.45
CA LEU A 288 9.22 19.83 -9.12
C LEU A 288 9.04 20.72 -10.35
N LEU A 289 9.51 20.30 -11.53
CA LEU A 289 9.25 21.02 -12.77
C LEU A 289 7.78 20.96 -13.20
N ASN A 290 7.03 19.91 -12.85
CA ASN A 290 5.58 19.86 -13.11
C ASN A 290 4.75 20.72 -12.14
N TYR A 291 5.34 21.20 -11.03
CA TYR A 291 4.76 22.24 -10.17
C TYR A 291 5.11 23.66 -10.64
N LEU A 292 6.28 23.85 -11.25
CA LEU A 292 6.80 25.17 -11.59
C LEU A 292 6.63 25.55 -13.08
N ALA A 293 6.37 24.59 -13.96
CA ALA A 293 6.28 24.82 -15.41
C ALA A 293 5.08 25.69 -15.80
N PRO A 294 5.22 26.58 -16.81
CA PRO A 294 4.16 27.49 -17.23
C PRO A 294 3.11 26.82 -18.12
N GLU A 295 1.83 26.94 -17.75
CA GLU A 295 0.69 26.71 -18.63
C GLU A 295 -0.12 28.00 -18.85
N SER A 296 -0.50 28.24 -20.11
CA SER A 296 -1.51 29.21 -20.60
C SER A 296 -1.68 30.59 -19.95
N SER A 297 -0.80 31.56 -20.28
CA SER A 297 -1.22 32.95 -20.56
C SER A 297 -0.16 33.70 -21.39
N PRO A 298 -0.48 34.35 -22.53
CA PRO A 298 0.53 34.92 -23.43
C PRO A 298 1.42 36.03 -22.82
N PHE A 299 0.90 36.80 -21.86
CA PHE A 299 1.61 37.96 -21.29
C PHE A 299 2.44 37.60 -20.05
N ASP A 300 1.96 36.69 -19.19
CA ASP A 300 2.69 36.22 -18.00
C ASP A 300 3.82 35.22 -18.36
N LEU A 301 3.72 34.60 -19.56
CA LEU A 301 4.62 33.55 -20.02
C LEU A 301 6.11 33.91 -19.94
N PHE A 302 6.48 35.15 -20.27
CA PHE A 302 7.89 35.56 -20.35
C PHE A 302 8.54 35.67 -18.97
N SER A 303 7.90 36.34 -18.01
CA SER A 303 8.44 36.52 -16.65
C SER A 303 8.44 35.20 -15.89
N ARG A 304 7.35 34.42 -15.97
CA ARG A 304 7.28 33.10 -15.34
C ARG A 304 8.31 32.13 -15.92
N ARG A 305 8.59 32.20 -17.24
CA ARG A 305 9.65 31.40 -17.87
C ARG A 305 11.04 31.81 -17.41
N SER A 306 11.38 33.09 -17.35
CA SER A 306 12.70 33.53 -16.83
C SER A 306 12.90 33.11 -15.38
N ASP A 307 11.83 33.07 -14.58
CA ASP A 307 11.87 32.72 -13.17
C ASP A 307 11.99 31.19 -12.99
N PHE A 308 11.25 30.42 -13.79
CA PHE A 308 11.38 28.96 -13.91
C PHE A 308 12.78 28.56 -14.34
N ASP A 309 13.29 29.13 -15.44
CA ASP A 309 14.63 28.84 -15.97
C ASP A 309 15.73 29.21 -14.95
N SER A 310 15.53 30.28 -14.16
CA SER A 310 16.44 30.68 -13.07
C SER A 310 16.42 29.70 -11.90
N VAL A 311 15.24 29.23 -11.46
CA VAL A 311 15.10 28.26 -10.37
C VAL A 311 15.60 26.87 -10.79
N LEU A 312 15.25 26.43 -12.00
CA LEU A 312 15.78 25.20 -12.63
C LEU A 312 17.31 25.20 -12.67
N LYS A 313 17.94 26.33 -13.02
CA LYS A 313 19.41 26.45 -13.04
C LYS A 313 20.05 26.15 -11.67
N PHE A 314 19.43 26.55 -10.56
CA PHE A 314 19.93 26.22 -9.22
C PHE A 314 19.64 24.77 -8.83
N LEU A 315 18.45 24.26 -9.15
CA LEU A 315 18.04 22.88 -8.88
C LEU A 315 18.84 21.84 -9.66
N ALA A 316 19.39 22.22 -10.82
CA ALA A 316 20.20 21.37 -11.70
C ALA A 316 21.72 21.61 -11.59
N ASP A 317 22.19 22.55 -10.75
CA ASP A 317 23.63 22.79 -10.55
C ASP A 317 24.22 21.71 -9.62
N PRO A 318 25.07 20.78 -10.11
CA PRO A 318 25.65 19.71 -9.28
C PRO A 318 26.61 20.22 -8.19
N LYS A 319 26.93 21.51 -8.15
CA LYS A 319 27.69 22.12 -7.05
C LYS A 319 26.79 22.51 -5.87
N LYS A 320 25.53 22.89 -6.11
CA LYS A 320 24.54 23.25 -5.08
C LYS A 320 23.55 22.13 -4.76
N ALA A 321 23.01 21.48 -5.79
CA ALA A 321 21.96 20.47 -5.65
C ALA A 321 22.50 19.14 -5.09
N VAL A 322 21.78 18.55 -4.16
CA VAL A 322 22.11 17.26 -3.52
C VAL A 322 20.82 16.43 -3.36
N PRO A 323 20.80 15.13 -3.71
CA PRO A 323 19.66 14.26 -3.44
C PRO A 323 19.33 14.18 -1.94
N LEU A 324 18.05 14.25 -1.61
CA LEU A 324 17.55 14.24 -0.23
C LEU A 324 17.25 12.82 0.26
N THR A 325 16.80 11.93 -0.64
CA THR A 325 16.44 10.54 -0.32
C THR A 325 17.55 9.80 0.44
N PRO A 326 18.86 9.86 0.07
CA PRO A 326 19.94 9.21 0.82
C PRO A 326 20.25 9.78 2.22
N ILE A 327 19.52 10.81 2.66
CA ILE A 327 19.55 11.37 4.01
C ILE A 327 18.29 10.94 4.77
N LEU A 328 17.11 11.17 4.19
CA LEU A 328 15.83 10.74 4.78
C LEU A 328 15.71 9.23 4.96
N ASP A 329 16.22 8.44 4.00
CA ASP A 329 16.22 6.99 4.10
C ASP A 329 16.99 6.48 5.33
N LYS A 330 18.03 7.18 5.77
CA LYS A 330 18.79 6.80 6.98
C LYS A 330 18.00 7.05 8.27
N GLN A 331 17.09 8.02 8.26
CA GLN A 331 16.16 8.27 9.37
C GLN A 331 15.04 7.23 9.33
N ARG A 332 14.33 7.14 8.20
CA ARG A 332 13.26 6.17 7.93
C ARG A 332 13.65 4.72 8.12
N LEU A 333 14.94 4.38 8.04
CA LEU A 333 15.44 3.01 8.26
C LEU A 333 15.16 2.52 9.69
N ILE A 334 15.24 3.41 10.68
CA ILE A 334 15.11 3.09 12.10
C ILE A 334 13.78 3.67 12.59
N LYS A 335 12.81 2.80 12.86
CA LYS A 335 11.45 3.21 13.21
C LYS A 335 11.39 3.72 14.64
N SER A 336 10.66 4.82 14.85
CA SER A 336 10.30 5.24 16.21
C SER A 336 9.39 4.19 16.88
N PRO A 337 9.27 4.19 18.22
CA PRO A 337 8.28 3.35 18.91
C PRO A 337 6.85 3.55 18.39
N SER A 338 6.52 4.74 17.89
CA SER A 338 5.23 5.06 17.28
C SER A 338 5.06 4.41 15.90
N GLU A 339 6.10 4.47 15.07
CA GLU A 339 6.10 3.83 13.76
C GLU A 339 6.01 2.30 13.88
N LEU A 340 6.73 1.71 14.85
CA LEU A 340 6.61 0.28 15.15
C LEU A 340 5.20 -0.12 15.62
N ARG A 341 4.48 0.71 16.39
CA ARG A 341 3.07 0.44 16.75
C ARG A 341 2.16 0.44 15.54
N LEU A 342 2.33 1.40 14.62
CA LEU A 342 1.52 1.49 13.40
C LEU A 342 1.81 0.34 12.44
N MET A 343 3.07 -0.06 12.28
CA MET A 343 3.45 -1.24 11.50
C MET A 343 2.96 -2.55 12.14
N ARG A 344 3.04 -2.69 13.48
CA ARG A 344 2.46 -3.85 14.18
C ARG A 344 0.95 -3.95 13.96
N ARG A 345 0.23 -2.83 13.95
CA ARG A 345 -1.21 -2.80 13.63
C ARG A 345 -1.49 -3.08 12.16
N ALA A 346 -0.64 -2.62 11.22
CA ALA A 346 -0.74 -2.97 9.81
C ALA A 346 -0.62 -4.50 9.61
N GLY A 347 0.45 -5.10 10.14
CA GLY A 347 0.69 -6.54 10.11
C GLY A 347 -0.43 -7.36 10.77
N GLN A 348 -0.95 -6.92 11.93
CA GLN A 348 -2.11 -7.54 12.58
C GLN A 348 -3.37 -7.51 11.70
N ILE A 349 -3.68 -6.37 11.04
CA ILE A 349 -4.86 -6.26 10.17
C ILE A 349 -4.72 -7.17 8.95
N ALA A 350 -3.56 -7.15 8.27
CA ALA A 350 -3.29 -8.01 7.13
C ALA A 350 -3.33 -9.50 7.53
N ALA A 351 -2.77 -9.85 8.70
CA ALA A 351 -2.76 -11.21 9.22
C ALA A 351 -4.17 -11.77 9.48
N LEU A 352 -5.03 -11.01 10.15
CA LEU A 352 -6.43 -11.39 10.37
C LEU A 352 -7.20 -11.50 9.04
N ALA A 353 -6.91 -10.62 8.07
CA ALA A 353 -7.49 -10.70 6.72
C ALA A 353 -7.00 -11.95 5.95
N HIS A 354 -5.74 -12.37 6.12
CA HIS A 354 -5.23 -13.66 5.61
C HIS A 354 -5.94 -14.85 6.26
N ASN A 355 -5.99 -14.94 7.59
CA ASN A 355 -6.67 -16.04 8.31
C ASN A 355 -8.14 -16.17 7.89
N SER A 356 -8.85 -15.04 7.82
CA SER A 356 -10.26 -14.98 7.39
C SER A 356 -10.43 -15.43 5.93
N THR A 357 -9.53 -15.02 5.03
CA THR A 357 -9.57 -15.38 3.60
C THR A 357 -9.16 -16.84 3.34
N MET A 358 -8.23 -17.38 4.13
CA MET A 358 -7.87 -18.80 4.14
C MET A 358 -9.07 -19.67 4.51
N ALA A 359 -9.82 -19.32 5.55
CA ALA A 359 -11.07 -20.00 5.91
C ALA A 359 -12.15 -19.83 4.81
N PHE A 360 -12.34 -18.62 4.29
CA PHE A 360 -13.30 -18.34 3.21
C PHE A 360 -13.03 -19.13 1.93
N SER A 361 -11.75 -19.38 1.61
CA SER A 361 -11.32 -20.02 0.34
C SER A 361 -11.84 -21.44 0.13
N ASN A 362 -12.34 -22.11 1.18
CA ASN A 362 -12.93 -23.45 1.11
C ASN A 362 -14.46 -23.45 1.27
N THR A 363 -15.10 -22.27 1.16
CA THR A 363 -16.56 -22.14 1.12
C THR A 363 -17.10 -22.21 -0.30
N ALA A 364 -18.39 -22.54 -0.46
CA ALA A 364 -19.06 -22.53 -1.77
C ALA A 364 -19.22 -21.14 -2.41
N LEU A 365 -18.82 -20.06 -1.72
CA LEU A 365 -18.82 -18.68 -2.22
C LEU A 365 -17.47 -18.30 -2.84
N ALA A 366 -16.38 -18.95 -2.42
CA ALA A 366 -15.06 -18.78 -3.01
C ALA A 366 -15.01 -19.49 -4.36
N THR A 367 -15.17 -18.71 -5.44
CA THR A 367 -15.28 -19.24 -6.81
C THR A 367 -14.06 -18.91 -7.66
N SER A 368 -13.31 -17.87 -7.32
CA SER A 368 -12.19 -17.35 -8.11
C SER A 368 -11.10 -16.71 -7.25
N GLU A 369 -9.92 -16.53 -7.84
CA GLU A 369 -8.81 -15.80 -7.22
C GLU A 369 -9.23 -14.37 -6.81
N TRP A 370 -9.91 -13.62 -7.70
CA TRP A 370 -10.46 -12.29 -7.37
C TRP A 370 -11.55 -12.30 -6.28
N SER A 371 -12.26 -13.42 -6.07
CA SER A 371 -13.20 -13.53 -4.93
C SER A 371 -12.47 -13.59 -3.58
N LEU A 372 -11.24 -14.12 -3.54
CA LEU A 372 -10.39 -14.08 -2.35
C LEU A 372 -9.74 -12.71 -2.16
N GLN A 373 -9.27 -12.08 -3.24
CA GLN A 373 -8.77 -10.70 -3.18
C GLN A 373 -9.85 -9.76 -2.61
N ALA A 374 -11.07 -9.82 -3.13
CA ALA A 374 -12.18 -9.02 -2.63
C ALA A 374 -12.52 -9.32 -1.15
N HIS A 375 -12.43 -10.59 -0.73
CA HIS A 375 -12.65 -10.98 0.67
C HIS A 375 -11.55 -10.43 1.61
N PHE A 376 -10.28 -10.47 1.19
CA PHE A 376 -9.16 -9.89 1.93
C PHE A 376 -9.29 -8.37 2.04
N GLU A 377 -9.52 -7.67 0.92
CA GLU A 377 -9.67 -6.21 0.90
C GLU A 377 -10.87 -5.74 1.73
N TYR A 378 -11.98 -6.48 1.69
CA TYR A 378 -13.14 -6.27 2.56
C TYR A 378 -12.80 -6.44 4.05
N THR A 379 -12.20 -7.56 4.44
CA THR A 379 -11.86 -7.88 5.83
C THR A 379 -10.86 -6.86 6.40
N ALA A 380 -9.83 -6.52 5.63
CA ALA A 380 -8.85 -5.51 6.01
C ALA A 380 -9.50 -4.13 6.20
N SER A 381 -10.40 -3.73 5.29
CA SER A 381 -11.12 -2.46 5.37
C SER A 381 -12.03 -2.38 6.60
N LEU A 382 -12.71 -3.46 6.98
CA LEU A 382 -13.50 -3.52 8.22
C LEU A 382 -12.63 -3.32 9.47
N LEU A 383 -11.42 -3.90 9.48
CA LEU A 383 -10.48 -3.81 10.60
C LEU A 383 -9.71 -2.47 10.66
N GLY A 384 -9.95 -1.57 9.71
CA GLY A 384 -9.42 -0.20 9.68
C GLY A 384 -8.29 0.05 8.69
N ALA A 385 -7.98 -0.86 7.77
CA ALA A 385 -7.02 -0.61 6.71
C ALA A 385 -7.45 0.58 5.83
N THR A 386 -6.48 1.41 5.45
CA THR A 386 -6.71 2.55 4.55
C THR A 386 -6.87 2.09 3.09
N ARG A 387 -6.12 1.05 2.70
CA ARG A 387 -6.07 0.43 1.36
C ARG A 387 -5.23 -0.85 1.43
N ALA A 388 -5.23 -1.67 0.37
CA ALA A 388 -4.10 -2.54 0.08
C ALA A 388 -2.85 -1.68 -0.21
N ALA A 389 -1.66 -2.13 0.24
CA ALA A 389 -0.40 -1.41 0.03
C ALA A 389 0.14 -1.55 -1.41
N TYR A 390 -0.20 -2.66 -2.06
CA TYR A 390 0.14 -3.04 -3.44
C TYR A 390 -1.06 -3.76 -4.08
N VAL A 391 -0.93 -4.22 -5.33
CA VAL A 391 -1.92 -5.11 -5.96
C VAL A 391 -1.65 -6.53 -5.47
N PRO A 392 -2.57 -7.20 -4.75
CA PRO A 392 -2.32 -8.54 -4.24
C PRO A 392 -2.05 -9.57 -5.34
N VAL A 393 -1.17 -10.53 -5.08
CA VAL A 393 -1.08 -11.78 -5.86
C VAL A 393 -2.04 -12.78 -5.25
N VAL A 394 -2.93 -13.36 -6.05
CA VAL A 394 -3.75 -14.51 -5.62
C VAL A 394 -3.63 -15.61 -6.66
N ALA A 395 -2.69 -16.54 -6.44
CA ALA A 395 -2.28 -17.50 -7.47
C ALA A 395 -2.51 -18.95 -7.00
N THR A 396 -3.43 -19.68 -7.65
CA THR A 396 -3.64 -21.11 -7.38
C THR A 396 -3.06 -22.04 -8.45
N GLY A 397 -2.54 -23.19 -8.02
CA GLY A 397 -1.88 -24.17 -8.87
C GLY A 397 -0.62 -23.61 -9.54
N ASP A 398 -0.44 -23.95 -10.81
CA ASP A 398 0.76 -23.61 -11.60
C ASP A 398 1.02 -22.09 -11.69
N ARG A 399 0.00 -21.23 -11.50
CA ARG A 399 0.15 -19.77 -11.45
C ARG A 399 0.98 -19.30 -10.26
N GLY A 400 1.06 -20.08 -9.16
CA GLY A 400 1.95 -19.79 -8.04
C GLY A 400 3.43 -19.71 -8.44
N CYS A 401 3.80 -20.22 -9.62
CA CYS A 401 5.15 -20.08 -10.19
C CYS A 401 5.43 -18.69 -10.83
N THR A 402 4.42 -17.81 -10.91
CA THR A 402 4.51 -16.47 -11.52
C THR A 402 4.55 -15.41 -10.42
N ILE A 403 5.75 -14.92 -10.11
CA ILE A 403 6.05 -14.10 -8.92
C ILE A 403 5.21 -12.79 -8.85
N HIS A 404 4.83 -12.21 -9.99
CA HIS A 404 4.01 -10.99 -10.05
C HIS A 404 2.63 -11.24 -10.71
N TYR A 405 2.04 -12.43 -10.54
CA TYR A 405 0.69 -12.70 -11.04
C TYR A 405 -0.33 -11.78 -10.36
N THR A 406 -1.00 -10.94 -11.13
CA THR A 406 -1.92 -9.90 -10.59
C THR A 406 -3.22 -9.79 -11.37
N GLU A 407 -3.39 -10.65 -12.37
CA GLU A 407 -4.62 -10.82 -13.14
C GLU A 407 -5.74 -11.41 -12.26
N ASN A 408 -5.40 -12.30 -11.32
CA ASN A 408 -6.27 -12.89 -10.29
C ASN A 408 -7.63 -13.40 -10.83
N ASP A 409 -7.66 -13.87 -12.07
CA ASP A 409 -8.89 -14.09 -12.84
C ASP A 409 -9.36 -15.55 -12.90
N HIS A 410 -8.55 -16.51 -12.41
CA HIS A 410 -8.87 -17.92 -12.57
C HIS A 410 -9.92 -18.42 -11.57
N THR A 411 -10.64 -19.48 -11.96
CA THR A 411 -11.54 -20.23 -11.08
C THR A 411 -10.75 -21.05 -10.07
N LEU A 412 -11.15 -21.05 -8.80
CA LEU A 412 -10.56 -21.89 -7.76
C LEU A 412 -10.86 -23.39 -7.99
N GLY A 413 -9.98 -24.26 -7.50
CA GLY A 413 -10.19 -25.72 -7.52
C GLY A 413 -10.27 -26.36 -8.92
N LYS A 414 -9.96 -25.61 -9.99
CA LYS A 414 -9.95 -26.07 -11.38
C LYS A 414 -8.55 -25.92 -11.99
N SER A 415 -8.13 -26.94 -12.72
CA SER A 415 -6.98 -26.91 -13.61
C SER A 415 -7.40 -26.45 -15.01
N LEU A 416 -6.48 -25.89 -15.81
CA LEU A 416 -6.71 -25.78 -17.26
C LEU A 416 -6.64 -27.18 -17.91
N PRO A 417 -7.24 -27.39 -19.10
CA PRO A 417 -7.14 -28.65 -19.82
C PRO A 417 -5.68 -29.08 -20.03
N GLY A 418 -5.31 -30.27 -19.56
CA GLY A 418 -3.94 -30.78 -19.60
C GLY A 418 -3.02 -30.33 -18.44
N GLN A 419 -3.53 -29.58 -17.45
CA GLN A 419 -2.84 -29.24 -16.19
C GLN A 419 -3.43 -29.98 -14.97
N GLU A 420 -4.26 -30.99 -15.20
CA GLU A 420 -4.87 -31.80 -14.14
C GLU A 420 -3.82 -32.56 -13.34
N ARG A 421 -3.88 -32.46 -12.00
CA ARG A 421 -3.07 -33.27 -11.09
C ARG A 421 -3.92 -34.37 -10.47
N ARG A 422 -3.40 -35.59 -10.45
CA ARG A 422 -4.04 -36.77 -9.89
C ARG A 422 -3.10 -37.50 -8.93
N ASN A 423 -3.65 -38.16 -7.91
CA ASN A 423 -2.90 -39.06 -7.03
C ASN A 423 -2.68 -40.42 -7.72
N GLU A 424 -2.04 -41.36 -7.02
CA GLU A 424 -1.78 -42.71 -7.55
C GLU A 424 -3.09 -43.49 -7.79
N GLU A 425 -4.13 -43.16 -7.03
CA GLU A 425 -5.51 -43.63 -7.16
C GLU A 425 -6.29 -43.00 -8.34
N GLY A 426 -5.74 -41.96 -8.99
CA GLY A 426 -6.32 -41.30 -10.16
C GLY A 426 -7.36 -40.20 -9.86
N GLU A 427 -7.61 -39.90 -8.59
CA GLU A 427 -8.51 -38.84 -8.09
C GLU A 427 -7.92 -37.44 -8.32
N MET A 428 -8.78 -36.44 -8.51
CA MET A 428 -8.35 -35.05 -8.77
C MET A 428 -7.88 -34.34 -7.49
N VAL A 429 -6.62 -33.93 -7.49
CA VAL A 429 -5.90 -33.41 -6.32
C VAL A 429 -6.10 -31.90 -6.14
N GLY A 430 -6.19 -31.45 -4.89
CA GLY A 430 -6.30 -30.03 -4.52
C GLY A 430 -5.09 -29.20 -4.95
N HIS A 431 -5.34 -27.99 -5.43
CA HIS A 431 -4.28 -27.05 -5.76
C HIS A 431 -3.73 -26.39 -4.49
N LEU A 432 -2.43 -26.08 -4.48
CA LEU A 432 -1.89 -25.12 -3.52
C LEU A 432 -2.25 -23.71 -4.02
N LEU A 433 -2.67 -22.83 -3.12
CA LEU A 433 -2.84 -21.42 -3.37
C LEU A 433 -1.74 -20.65 -2.64
N THR A 434 -1.17 -19.65 -3.30
CA THR A 434 -0.21 -18.71 -2.71
C THR A 434 -0.81 -17.31 -2.86
N MET A 435 -0.99 -16.61 -1.74
CA MET A 435 -1.54 -15.27 -1.67
C MET A 435 -0.53 -14.33 -1.03
N ASP A 436 -0.13 -13.31 -1.77
CA ASP A 436 0.70 -12.19 -1.32
C ASP A 436 -0.20 -10.96 -1.21
N ALA A 437 -0.46 -10.51 0.01
CA ALA A 437 -1.39 -9.42 0.27
C ALA A 437 -1.07 -8.68 1.56
N GLY A 438 -0.91 -7.36 1.45
CA GLY A 438 -0.51 -6.47 2.53
C GLY A 438 -1.22 -5.13 2.45
N ILE A 439 -1.30 -4.42 3.59
CA ILE A 439 -2.21 -3.27 3.76
C ILE A 439 -1.48 -2.03 4.26
N GLU A 440 -2.06 -0.87 3.97
CA GLU A 440 -1.64 0.43 4.50
C GLU A 440 -2.52 0.82 5.69
N TYR A 441 -1.90 1.12 6.84
CA TYR A 441 -2.54 1.67 8.02
C TYR A 441 -1.78 2.92 8.49
N ALA A 442 -2.48 4.05 8.62
CA ALA A 442 -1.89 5.36 8.97
C ALA A 442 -0.68 5.78 8.09
N GLY A 443 -0.60 5.27 6.85
CA GLY A 443 0.50 5.51 5.91
C GLY A 443 1.65 4.49 5.98
N TYR A 444 1.69 3.62 6.99
CA TYR A 444 2.66 2.53 7.11
C TYR A 444 2.12 1.25 6.48
N THR A 445 3.01 0.45 5.91
CA THR A 445 2.69 -0.76 5.15
C THR A 445 2.97 -2.04 5.96
N SER A 446 2.41 -3.15 5.45
CA SER A 446 2.63 -4.54 5.86
C SER A 446 2.76 -5.37 4.59
N ASP A 447 3.53 -6.46 4.65
CA ASP A 447 3.83 -7.36 3.54
C ASP A 447 3.71 -8.81 4.02
N ILE A 448 2.77 -9.57 3.47
CA ILE A 448 2.48 -10.92 3.94
C ILE A 448 2.13 -11.83 2.77
N THR A 449 3.01 -12.77 2.46
CA THR A 449 2.69 -13.97 1.69
C THR A 449 2.35 -15.15 2.60
N ARG A 450 1.25 -15.85 2.28
CA ARG A 450 0.87 -17.15 2.82
C ARG A 450 0.53 -18.13 1.70
N ALA A 451 0.68 -19.43 1.98
CA ALA A 451 0.27 -20.49 1.09
C ALA A 451 -0.54 -21.57 1.83
N TRP A 452 -1.55 -22.16 1.17
CA TRP A 452 -2.43 -23.16 1.76
C TRP A 452 -3.14 -24.02 0.70
N PRO A 453 -3.57 -25.26 1.03
CA PRO A 453 -4.35 -26.09 0.11
C PRO A 453 -5.77 -25.54 -0.08
N VAL A 454 -6.27 -25.55 -1.32
CA VAL A 454 -7.68 -25.28 -1.64
C VAL A 454 -8.36 -26.50 -2.26
N ALA A 455 -9.63 -26.70 -1.93
CA ALA A 455 -10.40 -27.86 -2.39
C ALA A 455 -10.43 -27.98 -3.92
N SER A 456 -10.28 -29.22 -4.41
CA SER A 456 -10.59 -29.55 -5.80
C SER A 456 -12.09 -29.44 -6.05
N SER A 457 -12.48 -28.93 -7.22
CA SER A 457 -13.89 -28.77 -7.63
C SER A 457 -14.69 -30.08 -7.66
N SER A 458 -14.03 -31.25 -7.63
CA SER A 458 -14.65 -32.58 -7.49
C SER A 458 -14.74 -33.09 -6.06
N SER A 459 -13.91 -32.60 -5.13
CA SER A 459 -13.98 -32.94 -3.70
C SER A 459 -15.13 -32.17 -3.03
N ALA A 460 -15.40 -30.94 -3.48
CA ALA A 460 -16.56 -30.15 -3.08
C ALA A 460 -17.92 -30.85 -3.32
N SER A 461 -18.00 -31.81 -4.25
CA SER A 461 -19.21 -32.57 -4.57
C SER A 461 -19.25 -34.01 -4.05
N SER A 462 -18.11 -34.58 -3.61
CA SER A 462 -18.06 -35.94 -3.06
C SER A 462 -18.32 -36.02 -1.55
N GLY A 463 -18.17 -34.90 -0.84
CA GLY A 463 -18.42 -34.81 0.60
C GLY A 463 -17.24 -35.21 1.49
N ASP A 464 -16.13 -35.72 0.94
CA ASP A 464 -14.88 -35.80 1.68
C ASP A 464 -14.23 -34.41 1.75
N LYS A 465 -14.39 -33.78 2.92
CA LYS A 465 -14.02 -32.38 3.19
C LYS A 465 -12.56 -32.17 3.59
N ARG A 466 -11.69 -33.19 3.49
CA ARG A 466 -10.30 -33.13 4.00
C ARG A 466 -9.39 -32.29 3.11
N ILE A 467 -9.53 -30.97 3.24
CA ILE A 467 -8.65 -29.95 2.67
C ILE A 467 -7.28 -30.07 3.34
N ASN A 468 -6.32 -30.68 2.64
CA ASN A 468 -5.00 -30.98 3.18
C ASN A 468 -3.92 -30.79 2.12
N PHE A 469 -2.71 -30.52 2.57
CA PHE A 469 -1.51 -30.54 1.74
C PHE A 469 -1.29 -31.95 1.19
N THR A 470 -0.94 -32.05 -0.09
CA THR A 470 -0.40 -33.29 -0.66
C THR A 470 1.00 -33.57 -0.10
N THR A 471 1.49 -34.80 -0.15
CA THR A 471 2.86 -35.11 0.29
C THR A 471 3.93 -34.22 -0.37
N PRO A 472 3.92 -33.97 -1.70
CA PRO A 472 4.83 -33.00 -2.33
C PRO A 472 4.65 -31.55 -1.86
N GLN A 473 3.41 -31.09 -1.65
CA GLN A 473 3.15 -29.72 -1.14
C GLN A 473 3.64 -29.57 0.30
N LEU A 474 3.35 -30.55 1.16
CA LEU A 474 3.71 -30.58 2.57
C LEU A 474 5.22 -30.54 2.76
N HIS A 475 5.96 -31.39 2.04
CA HIS A 475 7.41 -31.46 2.10
C HIS A 475 8.08 -30.11 1.77
N LEU A 476 7.60 -29.43 0.71
CA LEU A 476 8.12 -28.10 0.35
C LEU A 476 7.67 -27.00 1.31
N TYR A 477 6.44 -27.08 1.83
CA TYR A 477 5.91 -26.12 2.79
C TYR A 477 6.70 -26.14 4.09
N GLU A 478 6.92 -27.33 4.66
CA GLU A 478 7.70 -27.48 5.89
C GLU A 478 9.16 -27.06 5.71
N ALA A 479 9.79 -27.43 4.59
CA ALA A 479 11.14 -26.99 4.25
C ALA A 479 11.24 -25.46 4.25
N LEU A 480 10.30 -24.79 3.57
CA LEU A 480 10.28 -23.34 3.46
C LEU A 480 9.96 -22.64 4.80
N LEU A 481 9.07 -23.23 5.60
CA LEU A 481 8.74 -22.80 6.95
C LEU A 481 9.94 -22.92 7.91
N ARG A 482 10.76 -23.99 7.78
CA ARG A 482 12.02 -24.13 8.53
C ARG A 482 13.05 -23.08 8.11
N VAL A 483 13.16 -22.77 6.81
CA VAL A 483 14.01 -21.67 6.30
C VAL A 483 13.55 -20.31 6.83
N LEU A 484 12.25 -20.00 6.78
CA LEU A 484 11.64 -18.78 7.32
C LEU A 484 11.97 -18.61 8.80
N LYS A 485 11.63 -19.61 9.62
CA LYS A 485 11.87 -19.62 11.08
C LYS A 485 13.37 -19.64 11.42
N GLY A 486 14.22 -20.13 10.53
CA GLY A 486 15.68 -20.03 10.62
C GLY A 486 16.18 -18.61 10.36
N CYS A 487 15.66 -17.93 9.33
CA CYS A 487 16.07 -16.59 8.93
C CYS A 487 15.59 -15.51 9.91
N ILE A 488 14.36 -15.60 10.42
CA ILE A 488 13.83 -14.69 11.46
C ILE A 488 14.76 -14.67 12.69
N LYS A 489 15.30 -15.82 13.10
CA LYS A 489 16.25 -15.92 14.23
C LYS A 489 17.60 -15.23 14.00
N LEU A 490 17.93 -14.87 12.76
CA LEU A 490 19.13 -14.09 12.42
C LEU A 490 18.88 -12.57 12.41
N CYS A 491 17.63 -12.14 12.57
CA CYS A 491 17.21 -10.75 12.47
C CYS A 491 17.33 -10.01 13.81
N THR A 492 18.47 -10.15 14.50
CA THR A 492 18.82 -9.36 15.69
C THR A 492 20.12 -8.59 15.47
N ALA A 493 20.17 -7.35 15.98
CA ALA A 493 21.26 -6.42 15.70
C ALA A 493 22.63 -6.90 16.22
N ASP A 494 22.64 -7.62 17.33
CA ASP A 494 23.84 -8.16 17.98
C ASP A 494 24.57 -9.24 17.16
N LEU A 495 23.88 -9.89 16.22
CA LEU A 495 24.49 -10.89 15.32
C LEU A 495 25.22 -10.27 14.12
N GLY A 496 25.07 -8.96 13.87
CA GLY A 496 25.79 -8.22 12.83
C GLY A 496 25.48 -8.63 11.38
N TYR A 497 24.47 -9.48 11.15
CA TYR A 497 24.01 -9.80 9.79
C TYR A 497 23.50 -8.54 9.09
N SER A 498 23.76 -8.43 7.79
CA SER A 498 23.02 -7.56 6.88
C SER A 498 21.93 -8.36 6.18
N LEU A 499 20.93 -7.69 5.56
CA LEU A 499 19.86 -8.37 4.83
C LEU A 499 20.41 -9.32 3.73
N GLY A 500 21.47 -8.92 3.04
CA GLY A 500 22.20 -9.77 2.10
C GLY A 500 23.06 -10.87 2.74
N GLY A 501 23.36 -10.77 4.04
CA GLY A 501 23.89 -11.87 4.85
C GLY A 501 22.82 -12.91 5.18
N VAL A 502 21.63 -12.47 5.59
CA VAL A 502 20.49 -13.37 5.86
C VAL A 502 20.04 -14.07 4.57
N HIS A 503 19.99 -13.37 3.43
CA HIS A 503 19.67 -13.97 2.12
C HIS A 503 20.63 -15.08 1.69
N ARG A 504 21.94 -14.96 1.99
CA ARG A 504 22.87 -16.10 1.77
C ARG A 504 22.54 -17.28 2.67
N ARG A 505 22.11 -17.03 3.92
CA ARG A 505 21.67 -18.10 4.82
C ARG A 505 20.34 -18.74 4.41
N SER A 506 19.36 -18.01 3.84
CA SER A 506 18.14 -18.66 3.32
C SER A 506 18.46 -19.61 2.18
N VAL A 507 19.30 -19.20 1.23
CA VAL A 507 19.80 -20.05 0.12
C VAL A 507 20.52 -21.29 0.64
N GLU A 508 21.39 -21.14 1.64
CA GLU A 508 22.14 -22.26 2.23
C GLU A 508 21.25 -23.23 3.02
N MET A 509 20.33 -22.72 3.85
CA MET A 509 19.35 -23.53 4.58
C MET A 509 18.43 -24.29 3.62
N LEU A 510 17.89 -23.61 2.61
CA LEU A 510 17.00 -24.20 1.62
C LEU A 510 17.71 -25.28 0.78
N ARG A 511 19.01 -25.13 0.50
CA ARG A 511 19.81 -26.18 -0.15
C ARG A 511 20.00 -27.42 0.71
N VAL A 512 20.01 -27.30 2.05
CA VAL A 512 20.02 -28.47 2.96
C VAL A 512 18.66 -29.15 2.95
N GLU A 513 17.58 -28.39 3.16
CA GLU A 513 16.20 -28.92 3.17
C GLU A 513 15.85 -29.67 1.88
N LEU A 514 16.16 -29.11 0.70
CA LEU A 514 15.93 -29.77 -0.59
C LEU A 514 16.80 -31.02 -0.80
N LYS A 515 18.02 -31.04 -0.25
CA LYS A 515 18.90 -32.21 -0.30
C LYS A 515 18.36 -33.36 0.57
N ASP A 516 17.77 -33.05 1.72
CA ASP A 516 17.14 -34.04 2.59
C ASP A 516 15.83 -34.59 1.99
N LEU A 517 15.18 -33.82 1.11
CA LEU A 517 14.14 -34.30 0.17
C LEU A 517 14.69 -35.06 -1.06
N GLY A 518 15.99 -35.34 -1.10
CA GLY A 518 16.65 -36.15 -2.13
C GLY A 518 17.07 -35.41 -3.41
N TRP A 519 17.04 -34.07 -3.45
CA TRP A 519 17.36 -33.32 -4.67
C TRP A 519 18.86 -32.98 -4.79
N ASP A 520 19.47 -33.27 -5.95
CA ASP A 520 20.82 -32.81 -6.30
C ASP A 520 20.76 -31.41 -6.96
N VAL A 521 20.63 -30.37 -6.14
CA VAL A 521 20.57 -28.96 -6.61
C VAL A 521 21.95 -28.30 -6.51
N ARG A 522 22.55 -27.98 -7.66
CA ARG A 522 23.92 -27.42 -7.69
C ARG A 522 23.95 -25.96 -7.25
N ALA A 523 25.16 -25.49 -6.90
CA ALA A 523 25.39 -24.09 -6.56
C ALA A 523 25.01 -23.16 -7.74
N GLY A 524 24.18 -22.15 -7.49
CA GLY A 524 23.66 -21.25 -8.51
C GLY A 524 22.48 -21.80 -9.34
N GLU A 525 22.06 -23.05 -9.16
CA GLU A 525 20.84 -23.58 -9.82
C GLU A 525 19.58 -23.25 -9.01
N LEU A 526 19.63 -23.40 -7.68
CA LEU A 526 18.57 -22.97 -6.76
C LEU A 526 18.23 -21.49 -6.99
N GLU A 527 19.26 -20.64 -6.90
CA GLU A 527 19.18 -19.17 -6.98
C GLU A 527 18.77 -18.63 -8.36
N ARG A 528 18.91 -19.44 -9.42
CA ARG A 528 18.60 -19.04 -10.81
C ARG A 528 17.27 -19.59 -11.32
N VAL A 529 16.82 -20.74 -10.80
CA VAL A 529 15.70 -21.50 -11.37
C VAL A 529 14.51 -21.61 -10.41
N ILE A 530 14.73 -21.69 -9.09
CA ILE A 530 13.68 -22.08 -8.13
C ILE A 530 13.45 -21.01 -7.05
N TYR A 531 14.49 -20.27 -6.65
CA TYR A 531 14.41 -19.16 -5.69
C TYR A 531 15.08 -17.91 -6.30
N PRO A 532 14.44 -17.24 -7.28
CA PRO A 532 15.08 -16.22 -8.13
C PRO A 532 14.86 -14.77 -7.66
N HIS A 533 14.37 -14.56 -6.43
CA HIS A 533 14.16 -13.25 -5.80
C HIS A 533 15.04 -13.11 -4.55
N TYR A 534 14.96 -11.96 -3.87
CA TYR A 534 15.72 -11.74 -2.64
C TYR A 534 15.00 -12.39 -1.44
N LEU A 535 15.63 -12.36 -0.26
CA LEU A 535 14.94 -12.71 0.99
C LEU A 535 14.06 -11.57 1.52
N GLY A 536 13.97 -10.43 0.83
CA GLY A 536 13.16 -9.29 1.25
C GLY A 536 13.82 -7.93 1.03
N HIS A 537 13.26 -6.94 1.71
CA HIS A 537 13.60 -5.52 1.65
C HIS A 537 13.35 -4.86 3.01
N ASN A 538 13.70 -3.58 3.15
CA ASN A 538 13.19 -2.77 4.26
C ASN A 538 11.71 -2.44 3.99
N LEU A 539 10.94 -2.22 5.06
CA LEU A 539 9.49 -1.97 5.02
C LEU A 539 9.12 -0.76 5.88
N GLY A 540 8.11 0.04 5.52
CA GLY A 540 7.67 1.18 6.33
C GLY A 540 6.61 2.04 5.65
N LEU A 541 6.90 3.33 5.44
CA LEU A 541 5.99 4.26 4.72
C LEU A 541 5.88 3.96 3.22
N ASP A 542 6.77 3.16 2.67
CA ASP A 542 6.69 2.55 1.35
C ASP A 542 6.93 1.04 1.53
N LEU A 543 6.45 0.21 0.58
CA LEU A 543 6.59 -1.25 0.67
C LEU A 543 8.06 -1.69 0.59
N HIS A 544 8.71 -1.37 -0.54
CA HIS A 544 10.17 -1.40 -0.68
C HIS A 544 10.77 -0.11 -0.08
N ASP A 545 10.79 -0.01 1.24
CA ASP A 545 11.20 1.20 1.98
C ASP A 545 12.71 1.49 1.82
N THR A 546 13.09 2.75 2.00
CA THR A 546 14.48 3.21 2.08
C THR A 546 15.43 2.70 0.97
N PRO A 547 15.07 2.79 -0.33
CA PRO A 547 15.76 2.10 -1.41
C PRO A 547 17.22 2.52 -1.65
N SER A 548 17.68 3.63 -1.08
CA SER A 548 19.10 4.03 -1.13
C SER A 548 19.99 3.33 -0.09
N VAL A 549 19.42 2.63 0.90
CA VAL A 549 20.18 1.88 1.91
C VAL A 549 20.69 0.56 1.32
N PRO A 550 22.02 0.32 1.26
CA PRO A 550 22.54 -0.92 0.70
C PRO A 550 22.11 -2.15 1.49
N ARG A 551 21.68 -3.22 0.80
CA ARG A 551 21.38 -4.54 1.40
C ARG A 551 22.57 -5.20 2.11
N SER A 552 23.78 -4.64 1.96
CA SER A 552 25.01 -5.03 2.68
C SER A 552 25.19 -4.33 4.03
N THR A 553 24.42 -3.28 4.34
CA THR A 553 24.43 -2.61 5.66
C THR A 553 23.95 -3.57 6.75
N PRO A 554 24.68 -3.71 7.88
CA PRO A 554 24.24 -4.51 9.02
C PRO A 554 22.88 -4.06 9.55
N LEU A 555 22.05 -5.04 9.92
CA LEU A 555 20.74 -4.81 10.52
C LEU A 555 20.89 -4.10 11.88
N LYS A 556 19.95 -3.19 12.17
CA LYS A 556 19.94 -2.37 13.39
C LYS A 556 18.64 -2.55 14.17
N LYS A 557 18.69 -2.36 15.49
CA LYS A 557 17.48 -2.34 16.34
C LYS A 557 16.47 -1.33 15.82
N ALA A 558 15.19 -1.70 15.84
CA ALA A 558 14.06 -0.99 15.26
C ALA A 558 14.11 -0.77 13.72
N GLN A 559 15.00 -1.45 13.00
CA GLN A 559 14.86 -1.60 11.55
C GLN A 559 13.77 -2.63 11.24
N THR A 560 12.91 -2.33 10.26
CA THR A 560 11.84 -3.22 9.81
C THR A 560 12.10 -3.75 8.41
N ILE A 561 12.00 -5.07 8.25
CA ILE A 561 12.32 -5.81 7.03
C ILE A 561 11.29 -6.92 6.77
N THR A 562 11.10 -7.30 5.51
CA THR A 562 10.45 -8.57 5.15
C THR A 562 11.45 -9.72 5.22
N ILE A 563 10.98 -10.92 5.58
CA ILE A 563 11.71 -12.18 5.43
C ILE A 563 10.86 -13.15 4.61
N GLU A 564 11.18 -13.29 3.32
CA GLU A 564 10.34 -13.91 2.29
C GLU A 564 11.04 -15.05 1.50
N PRO A 565 11.36 -16.20 2.11
CA PRO A 565 11.85 -17.36 1.34
C PRO A 565 10.75 -17.93 0.42
N GLY A 566 11.11 -18.18 -0.85
CA GLY A 566 10.20 -18.69 -1.89
C GLY A 566 10.76 -19.85 -2.71
N LEU A 567 9.85 -20.64 -3.31
CA LEU A 567 10.11 -21.78 -4.19
C LEU A 567 9.13 -21.74 -5.37
N TYR A 568 9.64 -21.65 -6.60
CA TYR A 568 8.86 -21.52 -7.82
C TYR A 568 9.33 -22.58 -8.83
N ILE A 569 8.65 -23.72 -8.89
CA ILE A 569 9.12 -24.89 -9.64
C ILE A 569 8.43 -24.93 -11.02
N PRO A 570 9.15 -24.70 -12.14
CA PRO A 570 8.52 -24.60 -13.45
C PRO A 570 7.65 -25.84 -13.80
N PRO A 571 6.39 -25.65 -14.21
CA PRO A 571 5.51 -26.77 -14.58
C PRO A 571 5.96 -27.43 -15.89
N GLU A 572 5.56 -28.69 -16.08
CA GLU A 572 5.99 -29.55 -17.20
C GLU A 572 5.76 -28.90 -18.57
N HIS A 573 4.64 -28.19 -18.73
CA HIS A 573 4.24 -27.52 -19.98
C HIS A 573 4.99 -26.20 -20.25
N SER A 574 5.78 -25.69 -19.28
CA SER A 574 6.54 -24.46 -19.46
C SER A 574 7.76 -24.67 -20.37
N ASN A 575 8.19 -23.63 -21.09
CA ASN A 575 9.46 -23.68 -21.82
C ASN A 575 10.70 -23.80 -20.90
N LEU A 576 10.52 -23.55 -19.60
CA LEU A 576 11.54 -23.60 -18.56
C LEU A 576 11.70 -25.00 -17.93
N HIS A 577 10.83 -25.98 -18.22
CA HIS A 577 10.91 -27.33 -17.62
C HIS A 577 12.28 -28.02 -17.81
N ARG A 578 13.02 -27.66 -18.86
CA ARG A 578 14.38 -28.17 -19.10
C ARG A 578 15.37 -27.73 -18.02
N LEU A 579 15.14 -26.57 -17.40
CA LEU A 579 15.91 -26.06 -16.26
C LEU A 579 15.54 -26.75 -14.94
N SER A 580 14.33 -27.32 -14.83
CA SER A 580 13.86 -28.13 -13.68
C SER A 580 13.92 -29.63 -13.93
N SER A 581 14.70 -30.08 -14.93
CA SER A 581 14.80 -31.50 -15.33
C SER A 581 15.37 -32.41 -14.23
N PHE A 582 16.15 -31.87 -13.29
CA PHE A 582 16.66 -32.56 -12.10
C PHE A 582 15.64 -32.65 -10.94
N ILE A 583 14.51 -31.92 -11.02
CA ILE A 583 13.49 -31.89 -9.97
C ILE A 583 12.48 -33.01 -10.22
N PRO A 584 12.10 -33.83 -9.22
CA PRO A 584 11.09 -34.87 -9.37
C PRO A 584 9.74 -34.33 -9.87
N LYS A 585 8.94 -35.16 -10.55
CA LYS A 585 7.76 -34.72 -11.31
C LYS A 585 6.63 -34.22 -10.43
N GLU A 586 6.45 -34.86 -9.29
CA GLU A 586 5.44 -34.62 -8.28
C GLU A 586 5.50 -33.21 -7.66
N PHE A 587 6.66 -32.55 -7.72
CA PHE A 587 6.84 -31.17 -7.26
C PHE A 587 6.65 -30.11 -8.36
N ARG A 588 6.52 -30.50 -9.64
CA ARG A 588 6.50 -29.54 -10.76
C ARG A 588 5.23 -28.69 -10.73
N GLY A 589 5.37 -27.42 -11.09
CA GLY A 589 4.30 -26.42 -11.00
C GLY A 589 3.90 -26.05 -9.57
N ILE A 590 4.60 -26.49 -8.52
CA ILE A 590 4.37 -25.95 -7.17
C ILE A 590 5.13 -24.64 -7.05
N GLY A 591 4.41 -23.56 -6.76
CA GLY A 591 4.98 -22.26 -6.46
C GLY A 591 4.41 -21.73 -5.14
N LEU A 592 5.28 -21.51 -4.16
CA LEU A 592 4.93 -20.98 -2.85
C LEU A 592 6.00 -20.05 -2.28
N ARG A 593 5.57 -19.14 -1.42
CA ARG A 593 6.41 -18.28 -0.60
C ARG A 593 5.73 -18.13 0.76
N LEU A 594 6.53 -17.98 1.81
CA LEU A 594 6.05 -17.69 3.16
C LEU A 594 6.83 -16.49 3.66
N GLU A 595 6.14 -15.49 4.19
CA GLU A 595 6.71 -14.16 4.39
C GLU A 595 6.14 -13.48 5.62
N ASP A 596 7.01 -12.82 6.37
CA ASP A 596 6.62 -12.11 7.59
C ASP A 596 7.31 -10.74 7.69
N ASP A 597 6.55 -9.77 8.20
CA ASP A 597 7.02 -8.46 8.61
C ASP A 597 7.85 -8.59 9.90
N ILE A 598 9.14 -8.27 9.88
CA ILE A 598 10.04 -8.41 11.03
C ILE A 598 10.57 -7.05 11.49
N ALA A 599 10.39 -6.73 12.77
CA ALA A 599 11.18 -5.70 13.45
C ALA A 599 12.42 -6.34 14.10
N VAL A 600 13.60 -5.83 13.72
CA VAL A 600 14.89 -6.24 14.27
C VAL A 600 15.03 -5.72 15.70
N GLY A 601 15.27 -6.63 16.64
CA GLY A 601 15.58 -6.31 18.04
C GLY A 601 16.94 -6.83 18.48
N GLU A 602 17.11 -7.02 19.78
CA GLU A 602 18.32 -7.55 20.43
C GLU A 602 18.05 -8.90 21.09
N ARG A 603 18.94 -9.88 20.86
CA ARG A 603 18.78 -11.28 21.27
C ARG A 603 18.71 -11.52 22.78
N GLU A 604 19.29 -10.63 23.58
CA GLU A 604 19.30 -10.75 25.06
C GLU A 604 18.06 -10.16 25.73
N THR A 605 17.21 -9.44 24.98
CA THR A 605 16.02 -8.75 25.50
C THR A 605 14.74 -9.21 24.80
N GLU A 606 14.54 -8.83 23.54
CA GLU A 606 13.26 -9.02 22.82
C GLU A 606 13.32 -9.98 21.64
N GLY A 607 14.52 -10.30 21.13
CA GLY A 607 14.71 -11.10 19.93
C GLY A 607 14.29 -10.37 18.64
N ALA A 608 13.98 -11.15 17.60
CA ALA A 608 13.36 -10.63 16.37
C ALA A 608 11.84 -10.70 16.51
N ILE A 609 11.14 -9.58 16.26
CA ILE A 609 9.70 -9.46 16.52
C ILE A 609 8.94 -9.64 15.20
N VAL A 610 8.01 -10.59 15.17
CA VAL A 610 7.10 -10.79 14.04
C VAL A 610 5.92 -9.81 14.18
N LEU A 611 5.82 -8.84 13.27
CA LEU A 611 4.74 -7.84 13.25
C LEU A 611 3.45 -8.40 12.63
N SER A 612 3.57 -9.45 11.82
CA SER A 612 2.52 -10.25 11.18
C SER A 612 2.13 -11.52 11.97
N ALA A 613 2.41 -11.57 13.28
CA ALA A 613 2.44 -12.81 14.06
C ALA A 613 1.15 -13.66 14.05
N GLU A 614 -0.02 -13.03 13.92
CA GLU A 614 -1.31 -13.70 13.87
C GLU A 614 -1.56 -14.50 12.57
N ALA A 615 -0.78 -14.27 11.50
CA ALA A 615 -1.03 -14.91 10.21
C ALA A 615 -0.54 -16.37 10.25
N VAL A 616 -1.46 -17.32 10.33
CA VAL A 616 -1.13 -18.73 10.58
C VAL A 616 -0.17 -19.30 9.54
N ARG A 617 0.83 -20.07 9.99
CA ARG A 617 1.91 -20.60 9.14
C ARG A 617 2.46 -21.97 9.57
N GLU A 618 2.08 -22.48 10.74
CA GLU A 618 2.38 -23.86 11.08
C GLU A 618 1.32 -24.76 10.39
N VAL A 619 1.71 -25.97 9.99
CA VAL A 619 0.89 -26.81 9.10
C VAL A 619 -0.46 -27.16 9.73
N GLU A 620 -0.46 -27.46 11.03
CA GLU A 620 -1.63 -27.82 11.83
C GLU A 620 -2.63 -26.66 11.95
N ASP A 621 -2.13 -25.43 12.06
CA ASP A 621 -2.94 -24.22 12.17
C ASP A 621 -3.58 -23.87 10.83
N VAL A 622 -2.80 -23.93 9.75
CA VAL A 622 -3.30 -23.74 8.37
C VAL A 622 -4.38 -24.77 8.04
N ARG A 623 -4.17 -26.04 8.38
CA ARG A 623 -5.21 -27.10 8.28
C ARG A 623 -6.45 -26.72 9.09
N ALA A 624 -6.29 -26.29 10.34
CA ALA A 624 -7.40 -25.96 11.23
C ALA A 624 -8.20 -24.73 10.77
N VAL A 625 -7.56 -23.73 10.16
CA VAL A 625 -8.23 -22.57 9.56
C VAL A 625 -8.93 -22.95 8.26
N CYS A 626 -8.28 -23.71 7.35
CA CYS A 626 -8.90 -24.19 6.11
C CYS A 626 -10.13 -25.09 6.36
N GLU A 627 -10.10 -25.93 7.40
CA GLU A 627 -11.23 -26.77 7.81
C GLU A 627 -12.31 -26.02 8.63
N GLY A 628 -12.08 -24.75 8.97
CA GLY A 628 -12.99 -23.93 9.79
C GLY A 628 -13.05 -24.35 11.27
N ARG A 629 -12.08 -25.13 11.76
CA ARG A 629 -11.92 -25.47 13.19
C ARG A 629 -11.42 -24.28 14.00
N ILE A 630 -10.57 -23.44 13.40
CA ILE A 630 -10.20 -22.11 13.91
C ILE A 630 -10.91 -21.08 13.03
N GLY A 631 -11.81 -20.30 13.63
CA GLY A 631 -12.64 -19.36 12.90
C GLY A 631 -11.91 -18.04 12.63
N GLY A 632 -11.20 -17.92 11.51
CA GLY A 632 -10.58 -16.66 11.09
C GLY A 632 -11.56 -15.47 11.00
N GLY A 633 -12.84 -15.73 10.73
CA GLY A 633 -13.91 -14.72 10.83
C GLY A 633 -14.40 -14.42 12.25
N ILE A 634 -14.24 -15.36 13.20
CA ILE A 634 -14.63 -15.19 14.61
C ILE A 634 -13.64 -14.26 15.33
N GLU A 635 -12.35 -14.31 14.96
CA GLU A 635 -11.34 -13.35 15.43
C GLU A 635 -11.65 -11.93 14.93
N VAL A 636 -12.01 -11.79 13.66
CA VAL A 636 -12.48 -10.52 13.07
C VAL A 636 -13.72 -10.01 13.80
N GLU A 637 -14.74 -10.83 14.02
CA GLU A 637 -15.95 -10.44 14.76
C GLU A 637 -15.62 -10.06 16.21
N ARG A 638 -14.76 -10.82 16.91
CA ARG A 638 -14.27 -10.50 18.26
C ARG A 638 -13.60 -9.13 18.30
N HIS A 639 -12.71 -8.82 17.35
CA HIS A 639 -12.06 -7.51 17.25
C HIS A 639 -13.04 -6.37 16.96
N LEU A 640 -14.05 -6.59 16.11
CA LEU A 640 -15.08 -5.59 15.81
C LEU A 640 -16.04 -5.34 16.98
N LEU A 641 -16.42 -6.40 17.71
CA LEU A 641 -17.27 -6.32 18.90
C LEU A 641 -16.56 -5.71 20.11
N ALA A 642 -15.23 -5.76 20.18
CA ALA A 642 -14.43 -5.13 21.24
C ALA A 642 -14.45 -3.59 21.24
N ARG A 643 -15.05 -2.95 20.22
CA ARG A 643 -15.51 -1.54 20.19
C ARG A 643 -14.64 -0.52 20.95
N GLY A 644 -13.35 -0.46 20.64
CA GLY A 644 -12.47 0.62 21.11
C GLY A 644 -11.68 0.34 22.39
N CYS A 645 -11.68 -0.88 22.92
CA CYS A 645 -10.52 -1.36 23.68
C CYS A 645 -9.27 -1.35 22.75
N GLY A 646 -8.11 -0.98 23.27
CA GLY A 646 -6.94 -0.58 22.49
C GLY A 646 -6.33 -1.72 21.69
N LEU A 647 -6.30 -1.58 20.35
CA LEU A 647 -5.57 -2.43 19.39
C LEU A 647 -5.81 -3.96 19.47
N GLY A 648 -6.74 -4.42 20.32
CA GLY A 648 -7.09 -5.83 20.51
C GLY A 648 -6.14 -6.65 21.39
N PHE A 649 -5.18 -6.03 22.07
CA PHE A 649 -4.16 -6.73 22.88
C PHE A 649 -4.34 -6.54 24.41
N ASP A 650 -5.39 -5.83 24.83
CA ASP A 650 -5.60 -5.31 26.21
C ASP A 650 -5.98 -6.37 27.29
N ASP A 651 -6.19 -7.64 26.95
CA ASP A 651 -6.55 -8.69 27.92
C ASP A 651 -5.45 -9.76 28.08
N PRO A 652 -4.69 -9.74 29.20
CA PRO A 652 -3.64 -10.72 29.49
C PRO A 652 -4.10 -12.18 29.49
N ARG A 653 -5.41 -12.46 29.62
CA ARG A 653 -5.95 -13.83 29.64
C ARG A 653 -5.97 -14.50 28.27
N GLN A 654 -5.87 -13.74 27.17
CA GLN A 654 -5.79 -14.32 25.81
C GLN A 654 -4.37 -14.80 25.45
N GLN A 655 -3.33 -14.41 26.20
CA GLN A 655 -1.94 -14.88 26.03
C GLN A 655 -1.66 -16.26 26.67
N SER A 656 -2.69 -16.96 27.14
CA SER A 656 -2.58 -18.33 27.69
C SER A 656 -3.41 -19.38 26.94
N GLU A 657 -4.09 -18.99 25.85
CA GLU A 657 -4.92 -19.87 25.01
C GLU A 657 -4.52 -19.83 23.52
N MET A 658 -3.40 -19.16 23.21
CA MET A 658 -2.59 -19.26 21.99
C MET A 658 -1.17 -19.66 22.37
#